data_AF-A0ABD3MSH6-F1
#
_entry.id   AF-A0ABD3MSH6-F1
#
_cell.length_a   1.000
_cell.length_b   1.000
_cell.length_c   1.000
_cell.angle_alpha   90.00
_cell.angle_beta   90.00
_cell.angle_gamma   90.00
#
_symmetry.space_group_name_H-M   'P 1'
#
loop_
_entity.id
_entity.type
_entity.pdbx_description
1 polymer ?
#
loop_
_entity_poly.entity_id
_entity_poly.type
_entity_poly.pdbx_seq_one_letter_code
_entity_poly.pdbx_strand_id
1 'polypeptide(L)'
;MSPSTESSDETLLLRGKPDHHHRTLSSTFTHYRISTTDQRNAITTPSRLDIEIIHPKPSTEVWYSVTIVSRGKYTGTAVNLGPQTSPVSEEGGSDNQPITTLLYQWSPPFRGDYEIIVHELPQFSNGNEPTIPFEISQITVEDVPGLDSYREYMARFQSLPSCSSVRKPGLYTRWNGDWIGPELSHLLTTTSGLRTGWTFVPSKEMNCHLDYFTDADLSSIPTTTAHPNSKSIYIIGTSKERGVFLSLIDMMLQSSEKTYLESSVISKCWGRAFVNKSNLRVLYQDWRSNFFEPPGSSPNVICHDDKVVREGGSTFVENGHKVWEEIFDENHPEEWPSVILMSVGTAAGFEGEYDLERFIRELPPGWEGTLFLTDGTFSARDAGRGTMREFEDYRGKLMALTKGPLFDRRVHWLDGMGVSKEMRMYAEDGPDHVSRSQHFHGSCDLKYGNGDDEENRMMICSNVTEMVAQLMLNHALGPKDHFVNEVNQLERMAEPRSRHSEMTYCHACPADMLPFHITPYPDMTCARGSLHERTQNEIKKRTVPQTCPDDCLTLKVERFVPTQSGVVHERVCPMDVFLPALEGGRGRAVLMAQDEEVPLQSLVQLYPFMLAVFATVVMRLFFRGRVESHLANLVSFVQTQVSKDKNLVN
;
A
#
# COMPACT_ATOMS: atom_id res chain seq x y z
N MET A 1 -20.43 -63.10 -12.17
CA MET A 1 -20.51 -62.13 -13.27
C MET A 1 -21.01 -60.83 -12.69
N SER A 2 -20.08 -59.95 -12.33
CA SER A 2 -20.38 -58.58 -11.88
C SER A 2 -20.21 -57.66 -13.10
N PRO A 3 -21.11 -56.72 -13.38
CA PRO A 3 -20.92 -55.80 -14.49
C PRO A 3 -19.87 -54.76 -14.10
N SER A 4 -18.81 -54.66 -14.88
CA SER A 4 -17.87 -53.54 -14.88
C SER A 4 -18.59 -52.34 -15.48
N THR A 5 -18.95 -51.36 -14.64
CA THR A 5 -19.33 -50.02 -15.10
C THR A 5 -18.05 -49.24 -15.39
N GLU A 6 -17.76 -49.06 -16.67
CA GLU A 6 -16.80 -48.06 -17.14
C GLU A 6 -17.29 -46.67 -16.72
N SER A 7 -16.43 -45.97 -15.96
CA SER A 7 -16.57 -44.56 -15.60
C SER A 7 -16.09 -43.73 -16.79
N SER A 8 -17.01 -43.09 -17.51
CA SER A 8 -16.66 -42.10 -18.53
C SER A 8 -16.36 -40.75 -17.85
N ASP A 9 -15.10 -40.31 -17.90
CA ASP A 9 -14.69 -38.95 -17.55
C ASP A 9 -15.36 -37.94 -18.51
N GLU A 10 -16.37 -37.19 -18.06
CA GLU A 10 -16.82 -36.00 -18.79
C GLU A 10 -15.86 -34.84 -18.53
N THR A 11 -14.79 -34.80 -19.34
CA THR A 11 -13.93 -33.62 -19.48
C THR A 11 -14.54 -32.69 -20.53
N LEU A 12 -14.99 -31.50 -20.12
CA LEU A 12 -15.48 -30.48 -21.05
C LEU A 12 -14.28 -29.76 -21.70
N LEU A 13 -13.77 -30.35 -22.79
CA LEU A 13 -12.76 -29.74 -23.66
C LEU A 13 -13.42 -28.70 -24.56
N LEU A 14 -13.37 -27.43 -24.18
CA LEU A 14 -13.77 -26.33 -25.05
C LEU A 14 -12.66 -26.10 -26.08
N ARG A 15 -12.97 -26.29 -27.38
CA ARG A 15 -12.09 -25.95 -28.50
C ARG A 15 -12.52 -24.62 -29.09
N GLY A 16 -11.60 -23.65 -29.13
CA GLY A 16 -11.79 -22.40 -29.86
C GLY A 16 -12.08 -22.64 -31.35
N LYS A 17 -13.03 -21.89 -31.91
CA LYS A 17 -13.24 -21.82 -33.37
C LYS A 17 -12.14 -20.95 -33.98
N PRO A 18 -11.44 -21.41 -35.02
CA PRO A 18 -10.48 -20.56 -35.74
C PRO A 18 -11.23 -19.55 -36.61
N ASP A 19 -10.86 -18.28 -36.49
CA ASP A 19 -11.24 -17.26 -37.47
C ASP A 19 -10.58 -17.59 -38.82
N HIS A 20 -11.42 -17.78 -39.85
CA HIS A 20 -10.97 -18.06 -41.20
C HIS A 20 -10.42 -16.79 -41.86
N HIS A 21 -9.14 -16.48 -41.63
CA HIS A 21 -8.22 -15.90 -42.61
C HIS A 21 -6.83 -15.64 -41.99
N HIS A 22 -5.89 -16.60 -42.06
CA HIS A 22 -4.48 -16.38 -42.44
C HIS A 22 -3.67 -17.70 -42.38
N ARG A 23 -2.59 -17.74 -43.16
CA ARG A 23 -1.72 -18.89 -43.46
C ARG A 23 -1.06 -19.54 -42.23
N THR A 24 -0.89 -20.85 -42.35
CA THR A 24 -0.11 -21.78 -41.51
C THR A 24 1.30 -21.29 -41.18
N LEU A 25 1.49 -20.91 -39.91
CA LEU A 25 2.71 -21.10 -39.13
C LEU A 25 2.34 -22.01 -37.95
N SER A 26 3.23 -22.92 -37.58
CA SER A 26 3.10 -23.77 -36.39
C SER A 26 3.10 -22.88 -35.13
N SER A 27 1.92 -22.43 -34.72
CA SER A 27 1.70 -21.82 -33.41
C SER A 27 1.13 -22.88 -32.49
N THR A 28 1.89 -23.25 -31.47
CA THR A 28 1.36 -23.93 -30.28
C THR A 28 0.32 -23.01 -29.66
N PHE A 29 -0.96 -23.30 -29.89
CA PHE A 29 -2.05 -22.54 -29.28
C PHE A 29 -2.08 -22.87 -27.79
N THR A 30 -2.06 -21.84 -26.95
CA THR A 30 -2.42 -21.97 -25.54
C THR A 30 -3.88 -22.40 -25.48
N HIS A 31 -4.22 -23.36 -24.64
CA HIS A 31 -5.60 -23.80 -24.40
C HIS A 31 -5.88 -23.69 -22.90
N TYR A 32 -7.14 -23.71 -22.49
CA TYR A 32 -7.44 -23.96 -21.08
C TYR A 32 -8.53 -25.01 -20.92
N ARG A 33 -8.53 -25.63 -19.75
CA ARG A 33 -9.48 -26.64 -19.31
C ARG A 33 -10.00 -26.22 -17.95
N ILE A 34 -11.31 -26.31 -17.77
CA ILE A 34 -11.93 -26.07 -16.47
C ILE A 34 -12.38 -27.43 -15.95
N SER A 35 -11.94 -27.77 -14.75
CA SER A 35 -12.26 -29.02 -14.07
C SER A 35 -12.79 -28.73 -12.66
N THR A 36 -13.54 -29.70 -12.13
CA THR A 36 -14.20 -29.59 -10.82
C THR A 36 -13.68 -30.70 -9.91
N THR A 37 -13.19 -30.37 -8.72
CA THR A 37 -12.43 -31.33 -7.89
C THR A 37 -13.31 -32.35 -7.12
N ASP A 38 -14.65 -32.25 -7.16
CA ASP A 38 -15.56 -33.19 -6.48
C ASP A 38 -16.09 -34.29 -7.44
N GLN A 39 -15.25 -35.25 -7.79
CA GLN A 39 -15.62 -36.41 -8.63
C GLN A 39 -16.24 -37.59 -7.83
N ARG A 40 -17.17 -37.34 -6.91
CA ARG A 40 -17.97 -38.44 -6.30
C ARG A 40 -19.46 -38.14 -6.39
N ASN A 41 -20.03 -38.55 -7.54
CA ASN A 41 -21.45 -38.56 -7.94
C ASN A 41 -21.93 -37.32 -8.71
N ALA A 42 -22.58 -37.58 -9.84
CA ALA A 42 -22.96 -36.63 -10.90
C ALA A 42 -24.09 -35.63 -10.57
N ILE A 43 -24.25 -35.18 -9.31
CA ILE A 43 -25.25 -34.15 -8.94
C ILE A 43 -24.69 -33.14 -7.92
N THR A 44 -23.39 -32.90 -7.88
CA THR A 44 -22.82 -31.88 -6.97
C THR A 44 -21.89 -30.94 -7.72
N THR A 45 -22.38 -29.72 -7.93
CA THR A 45 -21.62 -28.54 -8.34
C THR A 45 -20.54 -28.23 -7.30
N PRO A 46 -19.35 -27.79 -7.71
CA PRO A 46 -18.17 -27.86 -6.85
C PRO A 46 -18.04 -26.71 -5.86
N SER A 47 -17.50 -27.03 -4.68
CA SER A 47 -16.97 -26.06 -3.72
C SER A 47 -15.71 -25.32 -4.22
N ARG A 48 -15.13 -25.80 -5.32
CA ARG A 48 -13.83 -25.40 -5.87
C ARG A 48 -13.74 -25.65 -7.38
N LEU A 49 -13.41 -24.62 -8.15
CA LEU A 49 -13.08 -24.70 -9.56
C LEU A 49 -11.56 -24.72 -9.73
N ASP A 50 -11.07 -25.69 -10.51
CA ASP A 50 -9.69 -25.78 -10.96
C ASP A 50 -9.65 -25.38 -12.45
N ILE A 51 -8.75 -24.47 -12.82
CA ILE A 51 -8.66 -23.87 -14.15
C ILE A 51 -7.23 -24.08 -14.64
N GLU A 52 -7.05 -24.96 -15.61
CA GLU A 52 -5.76 -25.35 -16.17
C GLU A 52 -5.50 -24.57 -17.46
N ILE A 53 -4.40 -23.83 -17.55
CA ILE A 53 -3.89 -23.25 -18.80
C ILE A 53 -2.85 -24.20 -19.37
N ILE A 54 -3.17 -24.85 -20.49
CA ILE A 54 -2.39 -25.87 -21.17
C ILE A 54 -1.50 -25.22 -22.22
N HIS A 55 -0.21 -25.61 -22.24
CA HIS A 55 0.81 -24.99 -23.09
C HIS A 55 0.91 -23.47 -22.88
N PRO A 56 1.13 -23.00 -21.63
CA PRO A 56 1.35 -21.60 -21.36
C PRO A 56 2.61 -21.13 -22.09
N LYS A 57 2.59 -19.88 -22.60
CA LYS A 57 3.81 -19.24 -23.09
C LYS A 57 4.88 -19.18 -21.98
N PRO A 58 6.18 -19.15 -22.32
CA PRO A 58 7.24 -19.01 -21.34
C PRO A 58 7.01 -17.83 -20.40
N SER A 59 7.25 -18.01 -19.10
CA SER A 59 7.06 -16.97 -18.08
C SER A 59 7.98 -15.76 -18.24
N THR A 60 9.00 -15.88 -19.09
CA THR A 60 9.90 -14.80 -19.54
C THR A 60 9.26 -13.86 -20.56
N GLU A 61 8.12 -14.24 -21.14
CA GLU A 61 7.40 -13.48 -22.16
C GLU A 61 6.08 -12.96 -21.62
N VAL A 62 5.30 -13.84 -20.99
CA VAL A 62 3.91 -13.58 -20.60
C VAL A 62 3.61 -14.14 -19.21
N TRP A 63 2.75 -13.43 -18.50
CA TRP A 63 2.08 -13.87 -17.28
C TRP A 63 0.61 -14.09 -17.53
N TYR A 64 0.05 -15.10 -16.85
CA TYR A 64 -1.37 -15.39 -16.94
C TYR A 64 -2.08 -14.89 -15.68
N SER A 65 -3.29 -14.38 -15.85
CA SER A 65 -4.20 -14.05 -14.75
C SER A 65 -5.59 -14.54 -15.11
N VAL A 66 -6.35 -14.99 -14.11
CA VAL A 66 -7.71 -15.51 -14.31
C VAL A 66 -8.65 -14.72 -13.43
N THR A 67 -9.52 -13.94 -14.05
CA THR A 67 -10.52 -13.10 -13.38
C THR A 67 -11.88 -13.73 -13.54
N ILE A 68 -12.65 -13.75 -12.45
CA ILE A 68 -14.01 -14.23 -12.41
C ILE A 68 -14.92 -13.03 -12.25
N VAL A 69 -15.89 -12.87 -13.13
CA VAL A 69 -16.90 -11.81 -13.04
C VAL A 69 -18.29 -12.40 -12.94
N SER A 70 -19.26 -11.68 -12.39
CA SER A 70 -20.68 -12.03 -12.52
C SER A 70 -21.42 -10.94 -13.27
N ARG A 71 -22.56 -11.27 -13.90
CA ARG A 71 -23.45 -10.29 -14.54
C ARG A 71 -23.91 -9.17 -13.59
N GLY A 72 -23.93 -9.42 -12.28
CA GLY A 72 -24.15 -8.42 -11.24
C GLY A 72 -22.90 -7.63 -10.80
N LYS A 73 -21.83 -7.65 -11.62
CA LYS A 73 -20.52 -7.04 -11.33
C LYS A 73 -19.87 -7.50 -10.02
N TYR A 74 -19.97 -8.78 -9.68
CA TYR A 74 -18.95 -9.41 -8.83
C TYR A 74 -17.62 -9.43 -9.57
N THR A 75 -16.51 -9.27 -8.85
CA THR A 75 -15.19 -9.58 -9.37
C THR A 75 -14.41 -10.38 -8.35
N GLY A 76 -13.77 -11.46 -8.81
CA GLY A 76 -12.90 -12.34 -8.06
C GLY A 76 -11.66 -12.67 -8.89
N THR A 77 -10.58 -13.10 -8.25
CA THR A 77 -9.37 -13.56 -8.97
C THR A 77 -9.01 -14.97 -8.54
N ALA A 78 -8.82 -15.86 -9.51
CA ALA A 78 -8.37 -17.22 -9.22
C ALA A 78 -6.90 -17.19 -8.77
N VAL A 79 -6.59 -18.06 -7.83
CA VAL A 79 -5.28 -18.18 -7.21
C VAL A 79 -4.38 -19.08 -8.08
N ASN A 80 -3.24 -18.55 -8.54
CA ASN A 80 -2.27 -19.32 -9.30
C ASN A 80 -1.49 -20.29 -8.40
N LEU A 81 -1.68 -21.60 -8.58
CA LEU A 81 -0.99 -22.66 -7.83
C LEU A 81 0.39 -23.00 -8.40
N GLY A 82 0.78 -22.37 -9.51
CA GLY A 82 2.06 -22.56 -10.19
C GLY A 82 1.99 -23.61 -11.32
N PRO A 83 3.12 -23.83 -12.00
CA PRO A 83 3.22 -24.83 -13.06
C PRO A 83 3.09 -26.24 -12.50
N GLN A 84 2.29 -27.06 -13.19
CA GLN A 84 2.18 -28.50 -13.01
C GLN A 84 2.72 -29.17 -14.27
N THR A 85 3.50 -30.22 -14.09
CA THR A 85 3.96 -31.09 -15.18
C THR A 85 3.28 -32.44 -15.02
N SER A 86 2.37 -32.76 -15.93
CA SER A 86 1.77 -34.08 -15.96
C SER A 86 2.80 -35.10 -16.47
N PRO A 87 2.92 -36.28 -15.82
CA PRO A 87 3.75 -37.35 -16.34
C PRO A 87 3.22 -37.76 -17.73
N VAL A 88 4.15 -38.02 -18.65
CA VAL A 88 3.84 -38.49 -20.01
C VAL A 88 3.02 -39.76 -19.90
N SER A 89 1.81 -39.78 -20.47
CA SER A 89 1.00 -41.00 -20.53
C SER A 89 1.77 -42.07 -21.30
N GLU A 90 1.94 -43.25 -20.71
CA GLU A 90 2.71 -44.36 -21.29
C GLU A 90 2.13 -44.89 -22.62
N GLU A 91 0.93 -44.46 -23.00
CA GLU A 91 0.25 -44.84 -24.22
C GLU A 91 0.69 -43.99 -25.44
N GLY A 92 1.90 -44.27 -25.92
CA GLY A 92 2.22 -44.41 -27.35
C GLY A 92 1.97 -43.25 -28.32
N GLY A 93 2.86 -42.25 -28.34
CA GLY A 93 3.04 -41.31 -29.45
C GLY A 93 4.46 -40.75 -29.49
N SER A 94 5.06 -40.60 -30.68
CA SER A 94 6.48 -40.19 -30.83
C SER A 94 6.79 -38.74 -30.47
N ASP A 95 5.78 -37.93 -30.10
CA ASP A 95 5.89 -36.52 -29.68
C ASP A 95 5.55 -36.35 -28.19
N ASN A 96 6.01 -37.27 -27.36
CA ASN A 96 5.75 -37.33 -25.93
C ASN A 96 6.61 -36.33 -25.13
N GLN A 97 6.46 -35.03 -25.39
CA GLN A 97 6.99 -34.00 -24.50
C GLN A 97 6.07 -33.81 -23.29
N PRO A 98 6.62 -33.60 -22.08
CA PRO A 98 5.82 -33.32 -20.89
C PRO A 98 4.99 -32.05 -21.12
N ILE A 99 3.68 -32.16 -20.90
CA ILE A 99 2.77 -31.03 -20.98
C ILE A 99 2.94 -30.21 -19.70
N THR A 100 3.38 -28.97 -19.87
CA THR A 100 3.35 -27.98 -18.79
C THR A 100 1.99 -27.30 -18.78
N THR A 101 1.37 -27.23 -17.61
CA THR A 101 0.11 -26.53 -17.38
C THR A 101 0.26 -25.53 -16.25
N LEU A 102 -0.37 -24.35 -16.31
CA LEU A 102 -0.54 -23.49 -15.14
C LEU A 102 -1.89 -23.80 -14.50
N LEU A 103 -1.91 -24.07 -13.20
CA LEU A 103 -3.14 -24.38 -12.49
C LEU A 103 -3.61 -23.17 -11.67
N TYR A 104 -4.86 -22.77 -11.85
CA TYR A 104 -5.54 -21.74 -11.08
C TYR A 104 -6.69 -22.35 -10.29
N GLN A 105 -7.00 -21.77 -9.13
CA GLN A 105 -8.08 -22.24 -8.27
C GLN A 105 -8.96 -21.09 -7.81
N TRP A 106 -10.28 -21.28 -7.86
CA TRP A 106 -11.26 -20.34 -7.31
C TRP A 106 -12.42 -21.06 -6.64
N SER A 107 -13.01 -20.44 -5.62
CA SER A 107 -14.18 -20.96 -4.93
C SER A 107 -15.28 -19.88 -4.94
N PRO A 108 -16.50 -20.20 -5.43
CA PRO A 108 -17.58 -19.22 -5.47
C PRO A 108 -17.99 -18.79 -4.05
N PRO A 109 -18.15 -17.49 -3.78
CA PRO A 109 -18.59 -17.00 -2.47
C PRO A 109 -20.09 -17.18 -2.23
N PHE A 110 -20.90 -17.19 -3.30
CA PHE A 110 -22.35 -17.38 -3.29
C PHE A 110 -22.85 -18.03 -4.59
N ARG A 111 -24.11 -18.48 -4.63
CA ARG A 111 -24.75 -19.03 -5.84
C ARG A 111 -24.98 -17.95 -6.90
N GLY A 112 -24.76 -18.28 -8.18
CA GLY A 112 -25.00 -17.35 -9.29
C GLY A 112 -24.30 -17.71 -10.60
N ASP A 113 -24.51 -16.87 -11.61
CA ASP A 113 -23.83 -16.96 -12.90
C ASP A 113 -22.51 -16.19 -12.87
N TYR A 114 -21.45 -16.84 -13.34
CA TYR A 114 -20.10 -16.30 -13.41
C TYR A 114 -19.50 -16.46 -14.82
N GLU A 115 -18.62 -15.55 -15.18
CA GLU A 115 -17.80 -15.62 -16.38
C GLU A 115 -16.33 -15.67 -15.96
N ILE A 116 -15.59 -16.62 -16.53
CA ILE A 116 -14.15 -16.77 -16.33
C ILE A 116 -13.46 -16.16 -17.52
N ILE A 117 -12.57 -15.22 -17.24
CA ILE A 117 -11.78 -14.48 -18.22
C ILE A 117 -10.31 -14.78 -17.96
N VAL A 118 -9.62 -15.32 -18.97
CA VAL A 118 -8.18 -15.58 -18.92
C VAL A 118 -7.43 -14.46 -19.63
N HIS A 119 -6.50 -13.83 -18.92
CA HIS A 119 -5.69 -12.73 -19.40
C HIS A 119 -4.25 -13.16 -19.66
N GLU A 120 -3.73 -12.81 -20.83
CA GLU A 120 -2.29 -12.81 -21.13
C GLU A 120 -1.71 -11.42 -20.88
N LEU A 121 -0.75 -11.33 -19.96
CA LEU A 121 -0.14 -10.08 -19.52
C LEU A 121 1.36 -10.07 -19.89
N PRO A 122 1.85 -9.16 -20.73
CA PRO A 122 3.27 -9.08 -21.05
C PRO A 122 4.11 -8.76 -19.80
N GLN A 123 5.26 -9.44 -19.64
CA GLN A 123 6.15 -9.24 -18.50
C GLN A 123 6.77 -7.83 -18.47
N PHE A 124 7.06 -7.28 -19.66
CA PHE A 124 7.80 -6.02 -19.85
C PHE A 124 7.17 -5.10 -20.92
N SER A 125 5.88 -4.77 -20.83
CA SER A 125 5.32 -3.72 -21.70
C SER A 125 5.32 -2.36 -21.00
N ASN A 126 5.76 -1.32 -21.71
CA ASN A 126 5.54 0.09 -21.40
C ASN A 126 4.05 0.49 -21.55
N GLY A 127 3.16 -0.21 -20.85
CA GLY A 127 1.75 0.14 -20.67
C GLY A 127 0.81 -0.06 -21.87
N ASN A 128 1.26 -0.01 -23.13
CA ASN A 128 0.33 0.24 -24.24
C ASN A 128 -0.28 -0.97 -24.97
N GLU A 129 0.04 -2.20 -24.58
CA GLU A 129 -0.57 -3.37 -25.25
C GLU A 129 -1.98 -3.65 -24.67
N PRO A 130 -3.01 -3.81 -25.52
CA PRO A 130 -4.35 -4.15 -25.07
C PRO A 130 -4.34 -5.51 -24.37
N THR A 131 -5.21 -5.66 -23.37
CA THR A 131 -5.54 -6.98 -22.86
C THR A 131 -6.04 -7.79 -24.04
N ILE A 132 -5.42 -8.92 -24.34
CA ILE A 132 -5.99 -9.89 -25.27
C ILE A 132 -6.77 -10.86 -24.38
N PRO A 133 -8.09 -10.64 -24.13
CA PRO A 133 -8.90 -11.66 -23.49
C PRO A 133 -8.81 -12.90 -24.40
N PHE A 134 -8.19 -13.94 -23.89
CA PHE A 134 -7.91 -15.13 -24.70
C PHE A 134 -9.22 -15.88 -24.98
N GLU A 135 -10.13 -15.92 -23.99
CA GLU A 135 -11.43 -16.56 -24.11
C GLU A 135 -12.32 -16.19 -22.90
N ILE A 136 -13.65 -16.23 -23.09
CA ILE A 136 -14.65 -16.04 -22.03
C ILE A 136 -15.44 -17.35 -21.90
N SER A 137 -15.43 -17.95 -20.71
CA SER A 137 -16.30 -19.11 -20.40
C SER A 137 -17.38 -18.73 -19.40
N GLN A 138 -18.63 -19.07 -19.70
CA GLN A 138 -19.74 -18.91 -18.77
C GLN A 138 -19.91 -20.16 -17.92
N ILE A 139 -20.07 -19.98 -16.60
CA ILE A 139 -20.34 -21.03 -15.62
C ILE A 139 -21.52 -20.59 -14.76
N THR A 140 -22.50 -21.47 -14.62
CA THR A 140 -23.61 -21.28 -13.69
C THR A 140 -23.39 -22.13 -12.44
N VAL A 141 -23.37 -21.50 -11.27
CA VAL A 141 -23.24 -22.15 -9.97
C VAL A 141 -24.61 -22.20 -9.30
N GLU A 142 -25.34 -23.28 -9.52
CA GLU A 142 -26.64 -23.56 -8.92
C GLU A 142 -26.55 -24.61 -7.80
N ASP A 143 -27.37 -24.41 -6.76
CA ASP A 143 -27.70 -25.38 -5.71
C ASP A 143 -26.54 -26.17 -5.09
N VAL A 144 -25.42 -25.49 -4.82
CA VAL A 144 -24.30 -26.06 -4.03
C VAL A 144 -24.70 -26.14 -2.54
N PRO A 145 -24.72 -27.34 -1.92
CA PRO A 145 -25.00 -27.47 -0.49
C PRO A 145 -24.02 -26.65 0.36
N GLY A 146 -24.54 -25.80 1.26
CA GLY A 146 -23.73 -24.93 2.12
C GLY A 146 -23.25 -23.64 1.48
N LEU A 147 -23.59 -23.39 0.20
CA LEU A 147 -23.40 -22.09 -0.43
C LEU A 147 -24.68 -21.27 -0.32
N ASP A 148 -24.53 -20.04 0.16
CA ASP A 148 -25.64 -19.12 0.34
C ASP A 148 -26.11 -18.51 -0.98
N SER A 149 -27.36 -18.04 -1.00
CA SER A 149 -27.76 -16.99 -1.93
C SER A 149 -27.01 -15.69 -1.64
N TYR A 150 -26.91 -14.79 -2.63
CA TYR A 150 -26.28 -13.48 -2.41
C TYR A 150 -26.87 -12.73 -1.20
N ARG A 151 -28.20 -12.76 -1.04
CA ARG A 151 -28.89 -12.10 0.08
C ARG A 151 -28.49 -12.68 1.44
N GLU A 152 -28.44 -14.00 1.56
CA GLU A 152 -28.03 -14.69 2.80
C GLU A 152 -26.55 -14.44 3.11
N TYR A 153 -25.69 -14.48 2.08
CA TYR A 153 -24.28 -14.19 2.20
C TYR A 153 -24.06 -12.79 2.78
N MET A 154 -24.74 -11.79 2.23
CA MET A 154 -24.62 -10.41 2.67
C MET A 154 -25.27 -10.15 4.03
N ALA A 155 -26.41 -10.77 4.34
CA ALA A 155 -27.03 -10.66 5.66
C ALA A 155 -26.11 -11.22 6.75
N ARG A 156 -25.46 -12.36 6.49
CA ARG A 156 -24.44 -12.90 7.40
C ARG A 156 -23.24 -11.98 7.51
N PHE A 157 -22.75 -11.45 6.39
CA PHE A 157 -21.61 -10.54 6.39
C PHE A 157 -21.88 -9.27 7.22
N GLN A 158 -23.03 -8.62 7.03
CA GLN A 158 -23.43 -7.43 7.78
C GLN A 158 -23.63 -7.72 9.28
N SER A 159 -23.88 -8.97 9.67
CA SER A 159 -23.97 -9.37 11.08
C SER A 159 -22.62 -9.54 11.79
N LEU A 160 -21.50 -9.55 11.04
CA LEU A 160 -20.17 -9.60 11.63
C LEU A 160 -19.86 -8.31 12.39
N PRO A 161 -18.89 -8.28 13.31
CA PRO A 161 -18.44 -7.02 13.92
C PRO A 161 -17.72 -6.12 12.91
N SER A 162 -17.75 -4.80 13.14
CA SER A 162 -16.94 -3.84 12.36
C SER A 162 -15.45 -4.12 12.53
N CYS A 163 -14.66 -4.04 11.45
CA CYS A 163 -13.22 -4.34 11.48
C CYS A 163 -12.43 -3.40 12.41
N SER A 164 -12.92 -2.18 12.67
CA SER A 164 -12.29 -1.27 13.64
C SER A 164 -12.46 -1.73 15.09
N SER A 165 -13.47 -2.56 15.38
CA SER A 165 -13.70 -3.14 16.71
C SER A 165 -12.87 -4.41 16.97
N VAL A 166 -12.30 -5.03 15.93
CA VAL A 166 -11.57 -6.29 16.04
C VAL A 166 -10.10 -6.04 16.40
N ARG A 167 -9.75 -6.33 17.65
CA ARG A 167 -8.39 -6.17 18.20
C ARG A 167 -7.49 -7.40 17.94
N LYS A 168 -7.39 -7.84 16.69
CA LYS A 168 -6.54 -8.98 16.28
C LYS A 168 -5.23 -8.48 15.66
N PRO A 169 -4.05 -8.74 16.25
CA PRO A 169 -2.77 -8.41 15.64
C PRO A 169 -2.67 -9.03 14.25
N GLY A 170 -2.24 -8.22 13.28
CA GLY A 170 -2.08 -8.68 11.90
C GLY A 170 -3.38 -8.93 11.13
N LEU A 171 -4.56 -8.49 11.63
CA LEU A 171 -5.83 -8.60 10.90
C LEU A 171 -5.71 -8.15 9.43
N TYR A 172 -5.09 -6.98 9.21
CA TYR A 172 -4.98 -6.35 7.89
C TYR A 172 -3.80 -6.84 7.04
N THR A 173 -2.91 -7.67 7.58
CA THR A 173 -1.84 -8.33 6.77
C THR A 173 -2.41 -9.41 5.85
N ARG A 174 -3.70 -9.68 6.02
CA ARG A 174 -4.52 -10.62 5.29
C ARG A 174 -5.71 -9.90 4.69
N TRP A 175 -5.53 -8.63 4.30
CA TRP A 175 -6.61 -7.80 3.76
C TRP A 175 -6.94 -8.17 2.32
N ASN A 176 -7.40 -9.40 2.17
CA ASN A 176 -8.00 -9.95 0.98
C ASN A 176 -9.51 -10.06 1.19
N GLY A 177 -10.24 -10.15 0.10
CA GLY A 177 -11.69 -10.17 0.12
C GLY A 177 -12.24 -10.15 -1.28
N ASP A 178 -13.56 -10.08 -1.36
CA ASP A 178 -14.35 -10.05 -2.58
C ASP A 178 -14.83 -8.61 -2.86
N TRP A 179 -14.80 -8.18 -4.12
CA TRP A 179 -15.43 -6.92 -4.53
C TRP A 179 -16.80 -7.17 -5.17
N ILE A 180 -17.82 -6.54 -4.59
CA ILE A 180 -19.22 -6.65 -5.01
C ILE A 180 -19.64 -5.34 -5.68
N GLY A 181 -20.14 -5.42 -6.91
CA GLY A 181 -20.54 -4.27 -7.70
C GLY A 181 -21.90 -3.66 -7.35
N PRO A 182 -22.18 -2.47 -7.90
CA PRO A 182 -23.39 -1.68 -7.62
C PRO A 182 -24.71 -2.41 -7.97
N GLU A 183 -24.69 -3.26 -8.98
CA GLU A 183 -25.86 -4.04 -9.43
C GLU A 183 -26.24 -5.13 -8.45
N LEU A 184 -25.40 -5.46 -7.48
CA LEU A 184 -25.76 -6.37 -6.39
C LEU A 184 -25.98 -5.60 -5.09
N SER A 185 -25.27 -4.48 -4.89
CA SER A 185 -25.37 -3.70 -3.65
C SER A 185 -26.75 -3.08 -3.41
N HIS A 186 -27.55 -2.78 -4.46
CA HIS A 186 -28.92 -2.30 -4.29
C HIS A 186 -29.88 -3.31 -3.64
N LEU A 187 -29.52 -4.60 -3.62
CA LEU A 187 -30.27 -5.63 -2.89
C LEU A 187 -30.01 -5.59 -1.38
N LEU A 188 -29.08 -4.73 -0.94
CA LEU A 188 -28.80 -4.42 0.46
C LEU A 188 -29.71 -3.28 0.90
N THR A 189 -30.44 -3.48 2.00
CA THR A 189 -31.38 -2.48 2.54
C THR A 189 -30.70 -1.36 3.33
N THR A 190 -29.37 -1.23 3.26
CA THR A 190 -28.60 -0.26 4.05
C THR A 190 -27.44 0.33 3.24
N THR A 191 -27.03 1.54 3.65
CA THR A 191 -25.96 2.45 3.20
C THR A 191 -24.55 1.82 3.12
N SER A 192 -24.43 0.63 2.52
CA SER A 192 -23.36 -0.35 2.78
C SER A 192 -22.38 -0.52 1.62
N GLY A 193 -21.86 0.59 1.11
CA GLY A 193 -20.82 0.56 0.08
C GLY A 193 -20.14 1.91 -0.12
N LEU A 194 -19.14 1.91 -0.99
CA LEU A 194 -18.51 3.11 -1.51
C LEU A 194 -19.52 3.96 -2.29
N ARG A 195 -19.19 5.24 -2.52
CA ARG A 195 -20.04 6.13 -3.33
C ARG A 195 -20.24 5.63 -4.76
N THR A 196 -19.29 4.83 -5.24
CA THR A 196 -19.35 4.14 -6.53
C THR A 196 -20.34 2.97 -6.57
N GLY A 197 -20.95 2.64 -5.43
CA GLY A 197 -21.84 1.50 -5.21
C GLY A 197 -21.12 0.16 -5.08
N TRP A 198 -19.78 0.14 -5.19
CA TRP A 198 -18.96 -1.03 -4.89
C TRP A 198 -18.87 -1.28 -3.38
N THR A 199 -18.83 -2.54 -2.99
CA THR A 199 -18.63 -2.96 -1.60
C THR A 199 -17.48 -3.94 -1.55
N PHE A 200 -16.50 -3.68 -0.69
CA PHE A 200 -15.47 -4.66 -0.36
C PHE A 200 -15.96 -5.55 0.79
N VAL A 201 -15.88 -6.86 0.59
CA VAL A 201 -16.24 -7.87 1.57
C VAL A 201 -14.95 -8.58 2.01
N PRO A 202 -14.38 -8.20 3.17
CA PRO A 202 -13.24 -8.88 3.76
C PRO A 202 -13.40 -10.40 3.80
N SER A 203 -12.31 -11.13 3.62
CA SER A 203 -12.33 -12.58 3.60
C SER A 203 -12.84 -13.17 4.92
N LYS A 204 -13.31 -14.42 4.86
CA LYS A 204 -13.75 -15.18 6.05
C LYS A 204 -12.68 -15.25 7.15
N GLU A 205 -11.40 -15.13 6.81
CA GLU A 205 -10.29 -15.13 7.78
C GLU A 205 -10.23 -13.85 8.64
N MET A 206 -10.66 -12.73 8.08
CA MET A 206 -10.77 -11.45 8.80
C MET A 206 -11.99 -11.44 9.73
N ASN A 207 -13.08 -12.09 9.30
CA ASN A 207 -14.30 -12.28 10.10
C ASN A 207 -14.86 -10.97 10.68
N CYS A 208 -14.91 -9.93 9.84
CA CYS A 208 -15.43 -8.60 10.15
C CYS A 208 -15.99 -7.94 8.89
N HIS A 209 -16.75 -6.86 9.05
CA HIS A 209 -17.19 -6.00 7.94
C HIS A 209 -16.60 -4.58 8.06
N LEU A 210 -16.57 -3.84 6.96
CA LEU A 210 -16.20 -2.42 6.95
C LEU A 210 -17.46 -1.56 7.02
N ASP A 211 -17.50 -0.58 7.91
CA ASP A 211 -18.54 0.45 7.85
C ASP A 211 -18.18 1.50 6.78
N TYR A 212 -19.20 2.11 6.19
CA TYR A 212 -19.02 3.15 5.17
C TYR A 212 -19.68 4.44 5.65
N PHE A 213 -18.88 5.49 5.83
CA PHE A 213 -19.37 6.82 6.20
C PHE A 213 -19.80 7.58 4.94
N THR A 214 -20.96 8.23 5.02
CA THR A 214 -21.50 9.11 3.98
C THR A 214 -21.12 10.57 4.25
N ASP A 215 -21.28 11.46 3.27
CA ASP A 215 -21.10 12.91 3.49
C ASP A 215 -22.03 13.42 4.63
N ALA A 216 -23.26 12.91 4.70
CA ALA A 216 -24.19 13.25 5.79
C ALA A 216 -23.65 12.85 7.17
N ASP A 217 -23.01 11.67 7.27
CA ASP A 217 -22.39 11.22 8.52
C ASP A 217 -21.21 12.13 8.91
N LEU A 218 -20.35 12.51 7.96
CA LEU A 218 -19.19 13.37 8.22
C LEU A 218 -19.58 14.82 8.50
N SER A 219 -20.57 15.35 7.79
CA SER A 219 -21.13 16.68 8.02
C SER A 219 -21.82 16.80 9.38
N SER A 220 -22.24 15.68 9.99
CA SER A 220 -22.84 15.65 11.33
C SER A 220 -21.82 15.71 12.47
N ILE A 221 -20.51 15.58 12.19
CA ILE A 221 -19.46 15.68 13.22
C ILE A 221 -19.61 17.02 13.94
N PRO A 222 -19.87 17.02 15.27
CA PRO A 222 -20.05 18.26 16.02
C PRO A 222 -18.83 19.16 15.91
N THR A 223 -19.04 20.47 15.87
CA THR A 223 -17.99 21.50 15.95
C THR A 223 -17.71 21.97 17.38
N THR A 224 -18.42 21.40 18.35
CA THR A 224 -18.44 21.95 19.70
C THR A 224 -17.14 21.59 20.43
N THR A 225 -16.66 22.54 21.23
CA THR A 225 -15.60 22.32 22.23
C THR A 225 -15.96 21.27 23.28
N ALA A 226 -17.21 20.78 23.27
CA ALA A 226 -17.70 19.72 24.13
C ALA A 226 -17.33 18.31 23.65
N HIS A 227 -16.86 18.16 22.40
CA HIS A 227 -16.19 16.93 21.97
C HIS A 227 -14.68 17.14 22.17
N PRO A 228 -14.09 16.66 23.28
CA PRO A 228 -12.77 17.09 23.73
C PRO A 228 -11.61 16.68 22.81
N ASN A 229 -11.85 15.82 21.82
CA ASN A 229 -10.80 15.29 20.95
C ASN A 229 -11.16 15.55 19.49
N SER A 230 -10.51 16.54 18.88
CA SER A 230 -10.41 16.64 17.42
C SER A 230 -9.90 15.30 16.88
N LYS A 231 -10.58 14.77 15.86
CA LYS A 231 -10.19 13.54 15.19
C LYS A 231 -9.25 13.89 14.06
N SER A 232 -8.02 13.40 14.14
CA SER A 232 -6.98 13.69 13.15
C SER A 232 -6.55 12.42 12.43
N ILE A 233 -6.50 12.50 11.10
CA ILE A 233 -6.02 11.44 10.22
C ILE A 233 -4.79 11.96 9.48
N TYR A 234 -3.67 11.27 9.63
CA TYR A 234 -2.39 11.64 9.01
C TYR A 234 -2.04 10.63 7.93
N ILE A 235 -1.68 11.11 6.75
CA ILE A 235 -1.31 10.30 5.60
C ILE A 235 0.09 10.69 5.17
N ILE A 236 0.99 9.73 5.21
CA ILE A 236 2.42 9.89 5.02
C ILE A 236 2.83 8.94 3.90
N GLY A 237 3.14 9.47 2.72
CA GLY A 237 3.43 8.57 1.61
C GLY A 237 3.51 9.24 0.25
N THR A 238 3.40 8.41 -0.78
CA THR A 238 3.64 8.78 -2.17
C THR A 238 2.34 9.24 -2.86
N SER A 239 2.37 9.29 -4.19
CA SER A 239 1.20 9.53 -5.04
C SER A 239 -0.02 8.64 -4.72
N LYS A 240 0.19 7.41 -4.25
CA LYS A 240 -0.90 6.46 -3.97
C LYS A 240 -1.61 6.79 -2.67
N GLU A 241 -0.84 7.08 -1.62
CA GLU A 241 -1.36 7.54 -0.33
C GLU A 241 -1.99 8.93 -0.46
N ARG A 242 -1.45 9.81 -1.31
CA ARG A 242 -2.12 11.06 -1.70
C ARG A 242 -3.52 10.80 -2.28
N GLY A 243 -3.71 9.70 -3.01
CA GLY A 243 -5.03 9.24 -3.44
C GLY A 243 -6.01 9.03 -2.30
N VAL A 244 -5.58 8.37 -1.21
CA VAL A 244 -6.37 8.18 0.02
C VAL A 244 -6.71 9.53 0.66
N PHE A 245 -5.73 10.45 0.72
CA PHE A 245 -5.93 11.80 1.22
C PHE A 245 -6.99 12.57 0.43
N LEU A 246 -6.91 12.54 -0.89
CA LEU A 246 -7.88 13.22 -1.75
C LEU A 246 -9.26 12.56 -1.69
N SER A 247 -9.34 11.23 -1.55
CA SER A 247 -10.62 10.54 -1.30
C SER A 247 -11.25 10.96 0.03
N LEU A 248 -10.48 11.11 1.11
CA LEU A 248 -10.98 11.64 2.39
C LEU A 248 -11.52 13.07 2.24
N ILE A 249 -10.76 13.95 1.57
CA ILE A 249 -11.20 15.33 1.34
C ILE A 249 -12.49 15.34 0.52
N ASP A 250 -12.56 14.61 -0.59
CA ASP A 250 -13.76 14.53 -1.43
C ASP A 250 -14.99 14.03 -0.64
N MET A 251 -14.81 13.12 0.34
CA MET A 251 -15.91 12.69 1.21
C MET A 251 -16.30 13.73 2.27
N MET A 252 -15.35 14.56 2.73
CA MET A 252 -15.61 15.63 3.71
C MET A 252 -16.29 16.86 3.11
N LEU A 253 -16.07 17.13 1.82
CA LEU A 253 -16.57 18.32 1.15
C LEU A 253 -18.01 18.14 0.67
N GLN A 254 -18.80 19.21 0.81
CA GLN A 254 -20.07 19.33 0.12
C GLN A 254 -19.84 19.70 -1.33
N SER A 255 -20.80 19.42 -2.20
CA SER A 255 -20.60 19.57 -3.64
C SER A 255 -20.28 20.99 -4.10
N SER A 256 -20.79 22.03 -3.42
CA SER A 256 -20.40 23.41 -3.68
C SER A 256 -18.92 23.69 -3.36
N GLU A 257 -18.35 23.03 -2.36
CA GLU A 257 -16.95 23.17 -1.94
C GLU A 257 -15.99 22.38 -2.83
N LYS A 258 -16.50 21.38 -3.57
CA LYS A 258 -15.74 20.53 -4.48
C LYS A 258 -15.39 21.19 -5.81
N THR A 259 -16.03 22.32 -6.14
CA THR A 259 -15.93 23.02 -7.43
C THR A 259 -14.49 23.12 -7.96
N TYR A 260 -13.53 23.41 -7.07
CA TYR A 260 -12.13 23.58 -7.44
C TYR A 260 -11.21 22.46 -6.96
N LEU A 261 -11.73 21.35 -6.42
CA LEU A 261 -10.91 20.33 -5.76
C LEU A 261 -9.75 19.87 -6.66
N GLU A 262 -10.03 19.45 -7.90
CA GLU A 262 -9.01 19.03 -8.88
C GLU A 262 -7.94 20.12 -9.11
N SER A 263 -8.38 21.36 -9.31
CA SER A 263 -7.50 22.50 -9.63
C SER A 263 -6.85 23.15 -8.41
N SER A 264 -7.25 22.76 -7.20
CA SER A 264 -6.92 23.45 -5.96
C SER A 264 -5.47 23.31 -5.56
N VAL A 265 -5.02 24.21 -4.70
CA VAL A 265 -3.68 24.13 -4.10
C VAL A 265 -3.49 22.85 -3.28
N ILE A 266 -4.54 22.37 -2.62
CA ILE A 266 -4.52 21.14 -1.82
C ILE A 266 -4.37 19.92 -2.71
N SER A 267 -5.17 19.82 -3.78
CA SER A 267 -5.01 18.72 -4.72
C SER A 267 -3.62 18.75 -5.32
N LYS A 268 -3.16 19.87 -5.87
CA LYS A 268 -1.85 19.98 -6.53
C LYS A 268 -0.65 20.03 -5.57
N CYS A 269 -0.84 19.75 -4.29
CA CYS A 269 0.22 19.84 -3.28
C CYS A 269 1.09 18.58 -3.26
N TRP A 270 2.40 18.77 -3.41
CA TRP A 270 3.42 17.72 -3.24
C TRP A 270 4.37 18.02 -2.08
N GLY A 271 3.82 18.47 -0.95
CA GLY A 271 4.60 18.78 0.26
C GLY A 271 3.77 18.41 1.47
N ARG A 272 3.39 19.41 2.26
CA ARG A 272 2.44 19.24 3.37
C ARG A 272 1.13 19.95 3.06
N ALA A 273 0.01 19.28 3.28
CA ALA A 273 -1.32 19.89 3.20
C ALA A 273 -2.22 19.32 4.28
N PHE A 274 -3.12 20.13 4.83
CA PHE A 274 -4.21 19.59 5.63
C PHE A 274 -5.51 20.33 5.35
N VAL A 275 -6.61 19.62 5.55
CA VAL A 275 -7.97 20.14 5.53
C VAL A 275 -8.59 19.82 6.88
N ASN A 276 -9.20 20.83 7.49
CA ASN A 276 -9.95 20.73 8.72
C ASN A 276 -11.39 21.14 8.44
N LYS A 277 -12.34 20.28 8.77
CA LYS A 277 -13.77 20.57 8.68
C LYS A 277 -14.47 19.89 9.84
N SER A 278 -15.30 20.65 10.55
CA SER A 278 -15.84 20.24 11.85
C SER A 278 -14.70 19.83 12.81
N ASN A 279 -14.86 18.75 13.56
CA ASN A 279 -13.81 18.17 14.42
C ASN A 279 -13.01 17.08 13.70
N LEU A 280 -12.93 17.09 12.36
CA LEU A 280 -12.12 16.16 11.57
C LEU A 280 -11.03 16.90 10.79
N ARG A 281 -9.77 16.58 11.11
CA ARG A 281 -8.57 17.06 10.42
C ARG A 281 -7.96 15.93 9.61
N VAL A 282 -7.70 16.17 8.34
CA VAL A 282 -6.98 15.22 7.47
C VAL A 282 -5.72 15.91 6.96
N LEU A 283 -4.57 15.30 7.20
CA LEU A 283 -3.25 15.80 6.81
C LEU A 283 -2.57 14.84 5.84
N TYR A 284 -1.90 15.39 4.84
CA TYR A 284 -0.98 14.70 3.95
C TYR A 284 0.43 15.29 4.05
N GLN A 285 1.42 14.41 4.07
CA GLN A 285 2.83 14.72 3.92
C GLN A 285 3.41 13.79 2.85
N ASP A 286 3.98 14.35 1.77
CA ASP A 286 4.81 13.55 0.87
C ASP A 286 6.06 13.13 1.63
N TRP A 287 6.16 11.82 1.89
CA TRP A 287 7.28 11.20 2.56
C TRP A 287 7.43 9.80 1.98
N ARG A 288 8.49 9.64 1.20
CA ARG A 288 8.84 8.38 0.56
C ARG A 288 9.90 7.66 1.38
N SER A 289 9.47 7.08 2.50
CA SER A 289 10.33 6.37 3.46
C SER A 289 11.15 5.23 2.81
N ASN A 290 10.72 4.74 1.66
CA ASN A 290 11.41 3.70 0.91
C ASN A 290 12.68 4.14 0.18
N PHE A 291 13.04 5.42 0.22
CA PHE A 291 14.25 5.96 -0.40
C PHE A 291 15.33 6.34 0.60
N PHE A 292 15.23 5.92 1.87
CA PHE A 292 16.29 6.11 2.86
C PHE A 292 17.58 5.46 2.37
N GLU A 293 18.68 6.21 2.48
CA GLU A 293 20.01 5.66 2.24
C GLU A 293 20.46 4.87 3.48
N PRO A 294 21.19 3.75 3.32
CA PRO A 294 21.73 3.02 4.46
C PRO A 294 22.64 3.92 5.32
N PRO A 295 22.65 3.75 6.65
CA PRO A 295 23.59 4.44 7.53
C PRO A 295 25.04 4.26 7.02
N GLY A 296 25.73 5.37 6.75
CA GLY A 296 27.10 5.36 6.22
C GLY A 296 27.23 5.49 4.70
N SER A 297 26.15 5.78 3.97
CA SER A 297 26.26 6.28 2.59
C SER A 297 27.12 7.55 2.54
N SER A 298 27.93 7.69 1.48
CA SER A 298 28.70 8.92 1.24
C SER A 298 27.74 10.12 1.28
N PRO A 299 28.08 11.23 1.97
CA PRO A 299 27.19 12.39 2.13
C PRO A 299 27.05 13.19 0.83
N ASN A 300 26.88 12.55 -0.32
CA ASN A 300 26.87 13.24 -1.59
C ASN A 300 25.58 14.05 -1.74
N VAL A 301 25.72 15.33 -2.03
CA VAL A 301 24.58 16.15 -2.39
C VAL A 301 24.14 15.80 -3.80
N ILE A 302 22.91 15.31 -3.96
CA ILE A 302 22.31 15.12 -5.27
C ILE A 302 21.70 16.45 -5.70
N CYS A 303 22.12 16.95 -6.84
CA CYS A 303 21.61 18.16 -7.42
C CYS A 303 20.88 17.91 -8.71
N HIS A 304 19.75 18.59 -8.84
CA HIS A 304 18.87 18.46 -9.97
C HIS A 304 19.01 19.68 -10.90
N ASP A 305 18.59 19.55 -12.16
CA ASP A 305 18.67 20.62 -13.16
C ASP A 305 17.79 21.84 -12.86
N ASP A 306 16.90 21.74 -11.88
CA ASP A 306 16.06 22.79 -11.32
C ASP A 306 16.69 23.53 -10.12
N LYS A 307 17.99 23.31 -9.84
CA LYS A 307 18.74 23.84 -8.70
C LYS A 307 18.29 23.30 -7.33
N VAL A 308 17.58 22.17 -7.28
CA VAL A 308 17.17 21.55 -6.00
C VAL A 308 18.26 20.61 -5.48
N VAL A 309 18.59 20.80 -4.20
CA VAL A 309 19.56 20.03 -3.43
C VAL A 309 18.85 18.90 -2.68
N ARG A 310 19.28 17.66 -2.87
CA ARG A 310 19.10 16.55 -1.94
C ARG A 310 20.42 16.37 -1.21
N GLU A 311 20.51 16.85 0.03
CA GLU A 311 21.68 16.59 0.86
C GLU A 311 21.80 15.08 1.09
N GLY A 312 22.94 14.49 0.75
CA GLY A 312 23.21 13.08 1.05
C GLY A 312 23.60 12.93 2.51
N GLY A 313 23.10 11.87 3.14
CA GLY A 313 23.42 11.56 4.52
C GLY A 313 22.65 12.37 5.56
N SER A 314 22.07 11.65 6.51
CA SER A 314 21.42 12.09 7.75
C SER A 314 20.22 13.06 7.68
N THR A 315 20.11 14.02 6.76
CA THR A 315 19.06 15.06 6.87
C THR A 315 17.66 14.58 6.53
N PHE A 316 17.47 13.64 5.60
CA PHE A 316 16.14 13.09 5.31
C PHE A 316 15.63 12.20 6.45
N VAL A 317 16.51 11.42 7.08
CA VAL A 317 16.20 10.59 8.26
C VAL A 317 15.96 11.49 9.48
N GLU A 318 16.85 12.44 9.75
CA GLU A 318 16.71 13.42 10.83
C GLU A 318 15.44 14.27 10.67
N ASN A 319 15.11 14.72 9.46
CA ASN A 319 13.86 15.42 9.20
C ASN A 319 12.66 14.50 9.37
N GLY A 320 12.76 13.22 8.99
CA GLY A 320 11.77 12.20 9.31
C GLY A 320 11.53 12.07 10.82
N HIS A 321 12.60 12.01 11.62
CA HIS A 321 12.51 12.00 13.09
C HIS A 321 11.88 13.28 13.63
N LYS A 322 12.31 14.45 13.19
CA LYS A 322 11.72 15.73 13.62
C LYS A 322 10.24 15.84 13.23
N VAL A 323 9.85 15.32 12.07
CA VAL A 323 8.43 15.23 11.69
C VAL A 323 7.69 14.24 12.59
N TRP A 324 8.30 13.13 12.97
CA TRP A 324 7.70 12.19 13.92
C TRP A 324 7.51 12.81 15.31
N GLU A 325 8.51 13.52 15.82
CA GLU A 325 8.45 14.32 17.05
C GLU A 325 7.39 15.42 16.95
N GLU A 326 7.26 16.08 15.80
CA GLU A 326 6.21 17.07 15.53
C GLU A 326 4.80 16.44 15.55
N ILE A 327 4.62 15.25 14.96
CA ILE A 327 3.35 14.52 14.96
C ILE A 327 2.93 14.17 16.40
N PHE A 328 3.92 13.81 17.22
CA PHE A 328 3.74 13.39 18.60
C PHE A 328 4.28 14.42 19.59
N ASP A 329 3.91 15.70 19.41
CA ASP A 329 4.31 16.76 20.34
C ASP A 329 3.80 16.46 21.76
N GLU A 330 4.71 16.17 22.68
CA GLU A 330 4.39 15.82 24.06
C GLU A 330 3.74 16.98 24.83
N ASN A 331 3.86 18.21 24.34
CA ASN A 331 3.21 19.38 24.93
C ASN A 331 1.72 19.46 24.56
N HIS A 332 1.32 18.76 23.50
CA HIS A 332 -0.04 18.78 22.93
C HIS A 332 -0.57 17.36 22.65
N PRO A 333 -0.64 16.47 23.65
CA PRO A 333 -1.11 15.10 23.46
C PRO A 333 -2.56 14.99 22.99
N GLU A 334 -3.38 16.02 23.22
CA GLU A 334 -4.74 16.17 22.69
C GLU A 334 -4.79 16.33 21.17
N GLU A 335 -3.68 16.73 20.52
CA GLU A 335 -3.58 16.92 19.07
C GLU A 335 -3.05 15.69 18.34
N TRP A 336 -2.56 14.67 19.06
CA TRP A 336 -2.00 13.46 18.46
C TRP A 336 -2.99 12.80 17.47
N PRO A 337 -2.49 12.26 16.35
CA PRO A 337 -3.34 11.66 15.31
C PRO A 337 -4.15 10.50 15.86
N SER A 338 -5.44 10.42 15.53
CA SER A 338 -6.22 9.21 15.80
C SER A 338 -5.77 8.05 14.92
N VAL A 339 -5.39 8.33 13.67
CA VAL A 339 -4.93 7.34 12.69
C VAL A 339 -3.79 7.91 11.85
N ILE A 340 -2.75 7.11 11.62
CA ILE A 340 -1.67 7.39 10.68
C ILE A 340 -1.69 6.30 9.60
N LEU A 341 -1.63 6.66 8.32
CA LEU A 341 -1.27 5.77 7.22
C LEU A 341 0.13 6.15 6.75
N MET A 342 1.06 5.20 6.76
CA MET A 342 2.44 5.41 6.34
C MET A 342 2.84 4.39 5.28
N SER A 343 3.30 4.89 4.13
CA SER A 343 3.94 4.06 3.12
C SER A 343 5.32 3.64 3.60
N VAL A 344 5.64 2.35 3.46
CA VAL A 344 6.93 1.74 3.83
C VAL A 344 7.45 0.94 2.64
N GLY A 345 8.73 1.10 2.33
CA GLY A 345 9.35 0.46 1.18
C GLY A 345 9.55 -1.02 1.34
N THR A 346 8.89 -1.82 0.50
CA THR A 346 9.15 -3.27 0.43
C THR A 346 9.82 -3.71 -0.88
N ALA A 347 10.00 -2.77 -1.83
CA ALA A 347 10.17 -3.07 -3.25
C ALA A 347 11.40 -3.91 -3.65
N ALA A 348 12.37 -4.17 -2.77
CA ALA A 348 13.53 -5.01 -3.12
C ALA A 348 14.21 -5.72 -1.94
N GLY A 349 13.48 -6.12 -0.88
CA GLY A 349 14.04 -7.05 0.11
C GLY A 349 13.90 -6.70 1.60
N PHE A 350 13.01 -5.77 1.98
CA PHE A 350 12.84 -5.34 3.38
C PHE A 350 14.12 -4.77 4.03
N GLU A 351 15.15 -4.42 3.25
CA GLU A 351 16.44 -3.94 3.77
C GLU A 351 16.39 -2.51 4.38
N GLY A 352 15.21 -1.86 4.38
CA GLY A 352 14.97 -0.51 4.92
C GLY A 352 14.33 -0.46 6.32
N GLU A 353 14.42 -1.55 7.10
CA GLU A 353 13.74 -1.69 8.39
C GLU A 353 14.20 -0.74 9.51
N TYR A 354 15.40 -0.15 9.41
CA TYR A 354 16.04 0.55 10.54
C TYR A 354 15.22 1.70 11.11
N ASP A 355 14.69 2.57 10.25
CA ASP A 355 13.94 3.76 10.70
C ASP A 355 12.50 3.42 11.08
N LEU A 356 11.92 2.40 10.43
CA LEU A 356 10.59 1.90 10.79
C LEU A 356 10.57 1.31 12.21
N GLU A 357 11.59 0.51 12.58
CA GLU A 357 11.73 0.03 13.95
C GLU A 357 11.81 1.17 14.94
N ARG A 358 12.54 2.23 14.59
CA ARG A 358 12.69 3.40 15.46
C ARG A 358 11.36 4.14 15.62
N PHE A 359 10.66 4.47 14.53
CA PHE A 359 9.35 5.16 14.62
C PHE A 359 8.33 4.38 15.43
N ILE A 360 8.30 3.05 15.29
CA ILE A 360 7.39 2.20 16.06
C ILE A 360 7.78 2.17 17.54
N ARG A 361 9.07 2.08 17.88
CA ARG A 361 9.56 2.12 19.26
C ARG A 361 9.36 3.49 19.93
N GLU A 362 9.39 4.56 19.14
CA GLU A 362 9.20 5.94 19.58
C GLU A 362 7.71 6.35 19.64
N LEU A 363 6.77 5.46 19.29
CA LEU A 363 5.35 5.72 19.48
C LEU A 363 5.06 6.00 20.97
N PRO A 364 4.48 7.17 21.33
CA PRO A 364 4.27 7.53 22.73
C PRO A 364 3.44 6.47 23.46
N PRO A 365 3.80 6.08 24.69
CA PRO A 365 3.10 5.00 25.40
C PRO A 365 1.63 5.32 25.71
N GLY A 366 1.28 6.61 25.82
CA GLY A 366 -0.10 7.08 26.03
C GLY A 366 -0.92 7.22 24.73
N TRP A 367 -0.30 7.03 23.56
CA TRP A 367 -1.02 7.14 22.30
C TRP A 367 -1.86 5.89 22.03
N GLU A 368 -3.18 6.05 22.00
CA GLU A 368 -4.16 4.99 21.76
C GLU A 368 -4.67 4.96 20.30
N GLY A 369 -3.99 5.66 19.39
CA GLY A 369 -4.32 5.68 17.97
C GLY A 369 -3.87 4.44 17.21
N THR A 370 -4.02 4.48 15.88
CA THR A 370 -3.72 3.36 14.97
C THR A 370 -2.71 3.78 13.90
N LEU A 371 -1.63 3.02 13.73
CA LEU A 371 -0.65 3.16 12.66
C LEU A 371 -0.86 2.07 11.61
N PHE A 372 -1.33 2.45 10.44
CA PHE A 372 -1.36 1.62 9.25
C PHE A 372 -0.06 1.76 8.46
N LEU A 373 0.57 0.64 8.17
CA LEU A 373 1.71 0.55 7.28
C LEU A 373 1.24 -0.03 5.95
N THR A 374 1.55 0.61 4.84
CA THR A 374 1.31 0.07 3.50
C THR A 374 2.64 -0.12 2.80
N ASP A 375 2.75 -1.17 2.02
CA ASP A 375 3.93 -1.46 1.21
C ASP A 375 4.05 -0.58 -0.06
N GLY A 376 3.19 0.43 -0.19
CA GLY A 376 3.08 1.26 -1.38
C GLY A 376 2.49 0.53 -2.57
N THR A 377 1.88 -0.66 -2.39
CA THR A 377 1.28 -1.47 -3.46
C THR A 377 -0.26 -1.47 -3.41
N PHE A 378 -0.89 -0.29 -3.32
CA PHE A 378 -2.22 -0.15 -3.92
C PHE A 378 -2.02 -0.25 -5.43
N SER A 379 -2.15 -1.44 -6.00
CA SER A 379 -1.87 -1.72 -7.41
C SER A 379 -2.46 -3.06 -7.79
N ALA A 380 -3.62 -3.03 -8.45
CA ALA A 380 -4.23 -4.24 -8.99
C ALA A 380 -3.32 -4.89 -10.06
N ARG A 381 -2.48 -4.10 -10.73
CA ARG A 381 -1.43 -4.57 -11.65
C ARG A 381 -0.50 -5.58 -10.96
N ASP A 382 -0.03 -5.28 -9.75
CA ASP A 382 0.99 -6.09 -9.06
C ASP A 382 0.36 -7.26 -8.29
N ALA A 383 -0.84 -7.03 -7.77
CA ALA A 383 -1.62 -7.90 -6.90
C ALA A 383 -1.98 -9.32 -7.41
N GLY A 384 -1.48 -9.74 -8.58
CA GLY A 384 -1.58 -11.14 -9.03
C GLY A 384 -0.71 -11.41 -10.25
N ARG A 385 0.46 -10.79 -10.25
CA ARG A 385 1.60 -11.19 -11.08
C ARG A 385 2.36 -12.36 -10.43
N GLY A 386 2.21 -12.54 -9.12
CA GLY A 386 2.84 -13.62 -8.36
C GLY A 386 2.01 -14.90 -8.30
N THR A 387 2.70 -16.02 -8.14
CA THR A 387 2.16 -17.31 -7.69
C THR A 387 1.61 -17.19 -6.26
N MET A 388 0.73 -18.11 -5.87
CA MET A 388 0.25 -18.22 -4.49
C MET A 388 1.41 -18.35 -3.50
N ARG A 389 2.47 -19.06 -3.89
CA ARG A 389 3.68 -19.19 -3.08
C ARG A 389 4.36 -17.84 -2.84
N GLU A 390 4.55 -17.03 -3.88
CA GLU A 390 5.17 -15.70 -3.74
C GLU A 390 4.31 -14.76 -2.88
N PHE A 391 2.98 -14.84 -3.05
CA PHE A 391 2.05 -14.07 -2.22
C PHE A 391 2.07 -14.53 -0.75
N GLU A 392 2.10 -15.84 -0.48
CA GLU A 392 2.24 -16.38 0.88
C GLU A 392 3.63 -16.10 1.48
N ASP A 393 4.70 -16.10 0.69
CA ASP A 393 6.03 -15.69 1.14
C ASP A 393 6.04 -14.20 1.52
N TYR A 394 5.38 -13.34 0.72
CA TYR A 394 5.15 -11.93 1.06
C TYR A 394 4.36 -11.77 2.37
N ARG A 395 3.21 -12.44 2.51
CA ARG A 395 2.40 -12.43 3.75
C ARG A 395 3.19 -12.98 4.93
N GLY A 396 3.99 -14.02 4.73
CA GLY A 396 4.85 -14.62 5.73
C GLY A 396 5.87 -13.61 6.28
N LYS A 397 6.47 -12.79 5.41
CA LYS A 397 7.37 -11.69 5.82
C LYS A 397 6.62 -10.62 6.61
N LEU A 398 5.45 -10.18 6.14
CA LEU A 398 4.61 -9.22 6.89
C LEU A 398 4.21 -9.76 8.28
N MET A 399 3.89 -11.04 8.35
CA MET A 399 3.55 -11.73 9.59
C MET A 399 4.73 -11.87 10.53
N ALA A 400 5.94 -12.09 10.00
CA ALA A 400 7.16 -12.13 10.79
C ALA A 400 7.46 -10.76 11.42
N LEU A 401 7.30 -9.68 10.66
CA LEU A 401 7.47 -8.31 11.17
C LEU A 401 6.47 -8.00 12.28
N THR A 402 5.18 -8.25 12.02
CA THR A 402 4.11 -7.97 12.99
C THR A 402 4.13 -8.86 14.22
N LYS A 403 4.84 -10.00 14.23
CA LYS A 403 5.02 -10.87 15.41
C LYS A 403 6.42 -10.75 16.05
N GLY A 404 7.32 -10.01 15.41
CA GLY A 404 8.73 -9.92 15.78
C GLY A 404 9.07 -8.59 16.44
N PRO A 405 10.17 -7.92 16.05
CA PRO A 405 10.67 -6.70 16.70
C PRO A 405 9.71 -5.51 16.57
N LEU A 406 8.75 -5.57 15.64
CA LEU A 406 7.76 -4.52 15.39
C LEU A 406 6.38 -4.84 15.97
N PHE A 407 6.27 -5.82 16.88
CA PHE A 407 4.99 -6.12 17.52
C PHE A 407 4.53 -4.96 18.40
N ASP A 408 3.54 -4.21 17.93
CA ASP A 408 2.77 -3.25 18.70
C ASP A 408 1.28 -3.39 18.30
N ARG A 409 0.39 -3.43 19.29
CA ARG A 409 -1.06 -3.61 19.08
C ARG A 409 -1.71 -2.49 18.25
N ARG A 410 -1.06 -1.34 18.17
CA ARG A 410 -1.49 -0.14 17.43
C ARG A 410 -1.04 -0.17 15.98
N VAL A 411 -0.11 -1.06 15.64
CA VAL A 411 0.52 -1.13 14.31
C VAL A 411 -0.09 -2.24 13.49
N HIS A 412 -0.55 -1.90 12.29
CA HIS A 412 -1.20 -2.81 11.36
C HIS A 412 -0.61 -2.67 9.97
N TRP A 413 -0.15 -3.77 9.40
CA TRP A 413 0.24 -3.79 7.99
C TRP A 413 -0.98 -4.00 7.11
N LEU A 414 -1.16 -3.18 6.07
CA LEU A 414 -2.19 -3.31 5.05
C LEU A 414 -1.66 -4.13 3.88
N ASP A 415 -2.35 -5.23 3.56
CA ASP A 415 -2.12 -6.00 2.33
C ASP A 415 -2.68 -5.25 1.11
N GLY A 416 -1.88 -4.32 0.58
CA GLY A 416 -2.24 -3.50 -0.58
C GLY A 416 -2.52 -4.32 -1.84
N MET A 417 -1.76 -5.41 -2.02
CA MET A 417 -1.99 -6.39 -3.08
C MET A 417 -3.35 -7.07 -2.90
N GLY A 418 -3.59 -7.65 -1.73
CA GLY A 418 -4.82 -8.40 -1.42
C GLY A 418 -6.09 -7.60 -1.70
N VAL A 419 -6.10 -6.32 -1.33
CA VAL A 419 -7.29 -5.47 -1.50
C VAL A 419 -7.47 -4.96 -2.93
N SER A 420 -6.37 -4.79 -3.68
CA SER A 420 -6.44 -4.28 -5.05
C SER A 420 -6.68 -5.38 -6.09
N LYS A 421 -6.38 -6.65 -5.77
CA LYS A 421 -6.23 -7.74 -6.74
C LYS A 421 -7.42 -7.94 -7.69
N GLU A 422 -8.65 -7.70 -7.25
CA GLU A 422 -9.86 -8.01 -8.03
C GLU A 422 -10.41 -6.80 -8.79
N MET A 423 -9.89 -5.60 -8.49
CA MET A 423 -10.30 -4.35 -9.13
C MET A 423 -9.57 -4.08 -10.45
N ARG A 424 -8.93 -5.11 -11.03
CA ARG A 424 -8.19 -5.00 -12.28
C ARG A 424 -9.05 -4.65 -13.48
N MET A 425 -10.21 -5.28 -13.60
CA MET A 425 -11.11 -5.13 -14.75
C MET A 425 -12.02 -3.91 -14.66
N TYR A 426 -12.14 -3.30 -13.48
CA TYR A 426 -13.15 -2.28 -13.18
C TYR A 426 -12.54 -0.93 -12.78
N ALA A 427 -11.28 -0.72 -13.13
CA ALA A 427 -10.65 0.57 -12.97
C ALA A 427 -10.51 1.27 -14.34
N GLU A 428 -10.01 2.51 -14.38
CA GLU A 428 -10.19 3.47 -15.50
C GLU A 428 -9.93 2.87 -16.89
N ASP A 429 -8.79 2.17 -17.04
CA ASP A 429 -8.41 1.46 -18.26
C ASP A 429 -8.57 -0.07 -18.12
N GLY A 430 -9.17 -0.57 -17.04
CA GLY A 430 -9.21 -1.99 -16.69
C GLY A 430 -9.81 -2.95 -17.72
N PRO A 431 -10.96 -2.61 -18.34
CA PRO A 431 -11.55 -3.46 -19.39
C PRO A 431 -10.64 -3.63 -20.61
N ASP A 432 -9.92 -2.58 -20.99
CA ASP A 432 -9.11 -2.54 -22.21
C ASP A 432 -7.63 -2.88 -21.94
N HIS A 433 -7.13 -2.61 -20.73
CA HIS A 433 -5.74 -2.70 -20.30
C HIS A 433 -5.62 -3.05 -18.80
N VAL A 434 -5.73 -4.33 -18.45
CA VAL A 434 -5.52 -4.83 -17.07
C VAL A 434 -4.17 -4.37 -16.48
N SER A 435 -3.13 -4.21 -17.30
CA SER A 435 -1.80 -3.73 -16.90
C SER A 435 -1.72 -2.22 -16.60
N ARG A 436 -2.69 -1.42 -17.07
CA ARG A 436 -2.77 0.05 -16.85
C ARG A 436 -3.83 0.45 -15.84
N SER A 437 -4.60 -0.51 -15.34
CA SER A 437 -5.95 -0.24 -14.90
C SER A 437 -6.10 0.78 -13.78
N GLN A 438 -5.06 1.21 -13.05
CA GLN A 438 -5.27 2.04 -11.86
C GLN A 438 -4.37 3.29 -11.78
N HIS A 439 -5.02 4.45 -11.88
CA HIS A 439 -4.53 5.75 -11.41
C HIS A 439 -5.23 6.14 -10.10
N PHE A 440 -4.52 6.01 -8.97
CA PHE A 440 -5.10 6.22 -7.63
C PHE A 440 -5.20 7.68 -7.20
N HIS A 441 -4.77 8.62 -8.03
CA HIS A 441 -4.72 10.05 -7.73
C HIS A 441 -5.35 10.91 -8.84
N GLY A 442 -6.08 10.28 -9.76
CA GLY A 442 -6.80 10.95 -10.83
C GLY A 442 -8.07 11.62 -10.31
N SER A 443 -8.37 12.80 -10.84
CA SER A 443 -9.70 13.37 -10.69
C SER A 443 -10.64 12.73 -11.68
N CYS A 444 -11.90 12.59 -11.30
CA CYS A 444 -12.97 12.13 -12.15
C CYS A 444 -14.14 13.08 -12.02
N ASP A 445 -15.10 12.97 -12.92
CA ASP A 445 -16.40 13.62 -12.76
C ASP A 445 -17.50 12.57 -12.89
N LEU A 446 -17.76 11.87 -11.78
CA LEU A 446 -18.85 10.91 -11.72
C LEU A 446 -20.01 11.49 -10.90
N LYS A 447 -21.18 11.53 -11.53
CA LYS A 447 -22.47 11.77 -10.86
C LYS A 447 -23.05 10.43 -10.45
N TYR A 448 -23.38 10.26 -9.17
CA TYR A 448 -24.05 9.06 -8.67
C TYR A 448 -25.53 9.35 -8.41
N GLY A 449 -26.43 8.58 -9.05
CA GLY A 449 -27.88 8.80 -9.04
C GLY A 449 -28.44 9.16 -10.43
N ASN A 450 -29.76 9.37 -10.54
CA ASN A 450 -30.40 9.76 -11.80
C ASN A 450 -30.04 11.20 -12.19
N GLY A 451 -28.91 11.37 -12.89
CA GLY A 451 -28.63 12.46 -13.85
C GLY A 451 -28.34 13.87 -13.32
N ASP A 452 -29.04 14.34 -12.29
CA ASP A 452 -29.10 15.78 -11.97
C ASP A 452 -28.67 16.15 -10.54
N ASP A 453 -28.27 15.19 -9.73
CA ASP A 453 -27.96 15.46 -8.32
C ASP A 453 -26.52 15.95 -8.16
N GLU A 454 -26.30 17.26 -8.40
CA GLU A 454 -24.99 17.91 -8.18
C GLU A 454 -24.48 17.69 -6.74
N GLU A 455 -25.37 17.47 -5.77
CA GLU A 455 -25.04 17.20 -4.37
C GLU A 455 -24.22 15.93 -4.16
N ASN A 456 -24.26 14.97 -5.09
CA ASN A 456 -23.58 13.67 -4.97
C ASN A 456 -22.37 13.50 -5.89
N ARG A 457 -21.74 14.62 -6.31
CA ARG A 457 -20.57 14.59 -7.20
C ARG A 457 -19.36 13.97 -6.51
N MET A 458 -18.74 13.00 -7.16
CA MET A 458 -17.44 12.44 -6.78
C MET A 458 -16.37 13.05 -7.67
N MET A 459 -15.35 13.63 -7.04
CA MET A 459 -14.24 14.27 -7.76
C MET A 459 -13.00 13.39 -7.82
N ILE A 460 -12.87 12.38 -6.94
CA ILE A 460 -11.71 11.50 -6.85
C ILE A 460 -12.18 10.05 -6.92
N CYS A 461 -12.00 9.40 -8.07
CA CYS A 461 -12.52 8.05 -8.29
C CYS A 461 -11.42 7.02 -8.17
N SER A 462 -11.37 6.35 -7.02
CA SER A 462 -10.65 5.10 -6.90
C SER A 462 -11.25 4.29 -5.75
N ASN A 463 -11.81 3.13 -6.11
CA ASN A 463 -12.48 2.28 -5.13
C ASN A 463 -11.53 1.83 -4.03
N VAL A 464 -10.27 1.53 -4.37
CA VAL A 464 -9.26 1.11 -3.40
C VAL A 464 -8.91 2.26 -2.45
N THR A 465 -8.60 3.45 -2.96
CA THR A 465 -8.23 4.59 -2.08
C THR A 465 -9.40 5.06 -1.23
N GLU A 466 -10.62 5.07 -1.77
CA GLU A 466 -11.82 5.39 -0.98
C GLU A 466 -12.07 4.32 0.10
N MET A 467 -11.87 3.04 -0.22
CA MET A 467 -12.01 1.96 0.77
C MET A 467 -10.95 2.05 1.87
N VAL A 468 -9.70 2.43 1.56
CA VAL A 468 -8.68 2.72 2.57
C VAL A 468 -9.08 3.94 3.39
N ALA A 469 -9.59 5.00 2.75
CA ALA A 469 -10.08 6.19 3.43
C ALA A 469 -11.22 5.87 4.41
N GLN A 470 -12.17 5.01 4.00
CA GLN A 470 -13.24 4.51 4.86
C GLN A 470 -12.68 3.70 6.03
N LEU A 471 -11.70 2.81 5.81
CA LEU A 471 -11.00 2.12 6.90
C LEU A 471 -10.39 3.12 7.90
N MET A 472 -9.72 4.17 7.42
CA MET A 472 -9.13 5.18 8.29
C MET A 472 -10.19 5.95 9.10
N LEU A 473 -11.33 6.31 8.48
CA LEU A 473 -12.47 6.93 9.17
C LEU A 473 -13.02 6.02 10.26
N ASN A 474 -13.16 4.72 9.99
CA ASN A 474 -13.62 3.73 10.98
C ASN A 474 -12.72 3.66 12.22
N HIS A 475 -11.40 3.81 12.07
CA HIS A 475 -10.48 3.82 13.22
C HIS A 475 -10.43 5.17 13.92
N ALA A 476 -10.62 6.27 13.19
CA ALA A 476 -10.64 7.61 13.78
C ALA A 476 -11.92 7.90 14.57
N LEU A 477 -13.07 7.54 13.98
CA LEU A 477 -14.41 7.81 14.49
C LEU A 477 -15.01 6.65 15.29
N GLY A 478 -14.46 5.44 15.14
CA GLY A 478 -15.01 4.21 15.72
C GLY A 478 -16.07 3.56 14.83
N PRO A 479 -16.73 2.48 15.32
CA PRO A 479 -17.82 1.83 14.59
C PRO A 479 -18.94 2.82 14.26
N LYS A 480 -19.42 2.80 13.02
CA LYS A 480 -20.35 3.81 12.50
C LYS A 480 -21.61 3.95 13.37
N ASP A 481 -22.24 2.84 13.74
CA ASP A 481 -23.46 2.87 14.54
C ASP A 481 -23.26 3.53 15.91
N HIS A 482 -22.10 3.31 16.54
CA HIS A 482 -21.76 3.94 17.81
C HIS A 482 -21.58 5.46 17.60
N PHE A 483 -20.79 5.83 16.59
CA PHE A 483 -20.53 7.23 16.25
C PHE A 483 -21.82 8.00 15.94
N VAL A 484 -22.68 7.48 15.06
CA VAL A 484 -23.95 8.14 14.69
C VAL A 484 -24.86 8.31 15.91
N ASN A 485 -24.91 7.32 16.80
CA ASN A 485 -25.69 7.43 18.04
C ASN A 485 -25.12 8.48 18.99
N GLU A 486 -23.80 8.57 19.13
CA GLU A 486 -23.11 9.58 19.93
C GLU A 486 -23.39 10.99 19.40
N VAL A 487 -23.22 11.20 18.09
CA VAL A 487 -23.54 12.49 17.44
C VAL A 487 -25.00 12.88 17.66
N ASN A 488 -25.94 11.96 17.46
CA ASN A 488 -27.36 12.21 17.68
C ASN A 488 -27.69 12.60 19.13
N GLN A 489 -26.96 12.06 20.12
CA GLN A 489 -27.11 12.46 21.52
C GLN A 489 -26.55 13.86 21.76
N LEU A 490 -25.37 14.16 21.21
CA LEU A 490 -24.73 15.48 21.31
C LEU A 490 -25.59 16.57 20.64
N GLU A 491 -26.18 16.30 19.47
CA GLU A 491 -27.09 17.23 18.79
C GLU A 491 -28.32 17.56 19.63
N ARG A 492 -28.88 16.59 20.38
CA ARG A 492 -30.03 16.83 21.27
C ARG A 492 -29.67 17.73 22.46
N MET A 493 -28.41 17.76 22.86
CA MET A 493 -27.92 18.56 23.99
C MET A 493 -27.38 19.92 23.56
N ALA A 494 -26.97 20.06 22.29
CA ALA A 494 -26.44 21.31 21.75
C ALA A 494 -27.56 22.28 21.36
N GLU A 495 -27.37 23.58 21.62
CA GLU A 495 -28.23 24.61 21.04
C GLU A 495 -28.11 24.58 19.50
N PRO A 496 -29.19 24.90 18.76
CA PRO A 496 -29.19 24.93 17.30
C PRO A 496 -28.23 26.02 16.80
N ARG A 497 -26.96 25.65 16.60
CA ARG A 497 -25.97 26.43 15.88
C ARG A 497 -25.96 26.01 14.42
N SER A 498 -25.49 26.89 13.54
CA SER A 498 -25.40 26.59 12.12
C SER A 498 -24.62 25.29 11.90
N ARG A 499 -25.26 24.32 11.25
CA ARG A 499 -24.66 23.01 10.90
C ARG A 499 -23.48 23.12 9.94
N HIS A 500 -23.25 24.29 9.36
CA HIS A 500 -22.12 24.53 8.45
C HIS A 500 -20.88 24.91 9.25
N SER A 501 -20.00 23.93 9.46
CA SER A 501 -18.63 24.21 9.90
C SER A 501 -17.87 24.84 8.74
N GLU A 502 -17.27 26.00 8.97
CA GLU A 502 -16.40 26.61 7.97
C GLU A 502 -15.14 25.75 7.81
N MET A 503 -14.88 25.26 6.61
CA MET A 503 -13.66 24.53 6.31
C MET A 503 -12.44 25.46 6.45
N THR A 504 -11.36 24.95 7.03
CA THR A 504 -10.03 25.56 6.98
C THR A 504 -9.07 24.61 6.30
N TYR A 505 -8.23 25.09 5.41
CA TYR A 505 -7.16 24.28 4.83
C TYR A 505 -5.87 25.07 4.84
N CYS A 506 -4.77 24.33 4.98
CA CYS A 506 -3.44 24.89 5.00
C CYS A 506 -2.51 24.05 4.17
N HIS A 507 -1.49 24.69 3.63
CA HIS A 507 -0.54 24.01 2.77
C HIS A 507 0.85 24.65 2.80
N ALA A 508 1.85 23.81 2.63
CA ALA A 508 3.22 24.16 2.32
C ALA A 508 3.59 23.35 1.07
N CYS A 509 3.15 23.86 -0.08
CA CYS A 509 3.37 23.22 -1.37
C CYS A 509 4.41 24.03 -2.13
N PRO A 510 5.64 23.52 -2.27
CA PRO A 510 6.60 24.16 -3.15
C PRO A 510 6.07 24.25 -4.59
N ALA A 511 6.52 25.29 -5.27
CA ALA A 511 6.13 25.60 -6.65
C ALA A 511 6.69 24.56 -7.63
N ASP A 512 7.98 24.27 -7.46
CA ASP A 512 8.75 23.32 -8.24
C ASP A 512 9.32 22.34 -7.21
N MET A 513 8.79 21.13 -7.17
CA MET A 513 9.44 20.10 -6.39
C MET A 513 9.53 18.79 -7.12
N LEU A 514 10.70 18.22 -6.93
CA LEU A 514 10.93 16.80 -6.98
C LEU A 514 10.39 16.19 -5.70
N PRO A 515 9.78 15.00 -5.79
CA PRO A 515 8.83 14.52 -4.80
C PRO A 515 9.50 13.88 -3.55
N PHE A 516 10.53 14.52 -2.99
CA PHE A 516 11.37 13.93 -1.95
C PHE A 516 11.73 14.88 -0.79
N HIS A 517 11.07 16.04 -0.63
CA HIS A 517 11.37 16.94 0.49
C HIS A 517 10.44 16.72 1.68
N ILE A 518 11.04 16.47 2.84
CA ILE A 518 10.37 16.49 4.14
C ILE A 518 10.88 17.71 4.89
N THR A 519 9.98 18.63 5.22
CA THR A 519 10.27 19.79 6.06
C THR A 519 9.57 19.59 7.40
N PRO A 520 10.33 19.51 8.52
CA PRO A 520 9.75 19.66 9.85
C PRO A 520 9.25 21.10 10.03
N TYR A 521 8.09 21.27 10.65
CA TYR A 521 7.51 22.60 10.96
C TYR A 521 7.50 23.58 9.76
N PRO A 522 6.93 23.21 8.60
CA PRO A 522 6.90 24.09 7.45
C PRO A 522 6.02 25.32 7.72
N ASP A 523 6.39 26.46 7.14
CA ASP A 523 5.56 27.66 7.15
C ASP A 523 4.28 27.44 6.32
N MET A 524 3.19 27.05 6.99
CA MET A 524 1.91 26.74 6.35
C MET A 524 1.17 28.02 5.94
N THR A 525 0.73 28.07 4.68
CA THR A 525 -0.24 29.07 4.20
C THR A 525 -1.65 28.54 4.39
N CYS A 526 -2.50 29.29 5.10
CA CYS A 526 -3.85 28.87 5.47
C CYS A 526 -4.94 29.76 4.87
N ALA A 527 -6.07 29.15 4.52
CA ALA A 527 -7.28 29.84 4.09
C ALA A 527 -8.54 29.19 4.70
N ARG A 528 -9.64 29.94 4.73
CA ARG A 528 -10.96 29.50 5.22
C ARG A 528 -12.00 29.59 4.12
N GLY A 529 -13.05 28.77 4.22
CA GLY A 529 -14.12 28.66 3.23
C GLY A 529 -13.78 27.64 2.14
N SER A 530 -14.46 27.69 1.00
CA SER A 530 -14.29 26.74 -0.11
C SER A 530 -12.86 26.74 -0.67
N LEU A 531 -12.46 25.61 -1.27
CA LEU A 531 -11.18 25.50 -1.98
C LEU A 531 -11.14 26.51 -3.14
N HIS A 532 -10.02 27.21 -3.33
CA HIS A 532 -9.76 28.01 -4.54
C HIS A 532 -8.80 27.29 -5.49
N GLU A 533 -8.89 27.66 -6.78
CA GLU A 533 -7.92 27.24 -7.79
C GLU A 533 -6.52 27.78 -7.45
N ARG A 534 -5.49 26.93 -7.57
CA ARG A 534 -4.10 27.33 -7.33
C ARG A 534 -3.70 28.49 -8.25
N THR A 535 -3.32 29.63 -7.68
CA THR A 535 -2.97 30.84 -8.42
C THR A 535 -1.48 30.87 -8.81
N GLN A 536 -1.14 31.58 -9.90
CA GLN A 536 0.28 31.76 -10.30
C GLN A 536 1.15 32.46 -9.24
N ASN A 537 0.56 33.24 -8.34
CA ASN A 537 1.31 33.94 -7.30
C ASN A 537 1.72 32.99 -6.15
N GLU A 538 0.93 31.95 -5.88
CA GLU A 538 1.29 30.87 -4.95
C GLU A 538 2.41 29.98 -5.52
N ILE A 539 2.58 29.97 -6.85
CA ILE A 539 3.72 29.34 -7.54
C ILE A 539 4.99 30.22 -7.42
N LYS A 540 4.87 31.52 -7.14
CA LYS A 540 6.01 32.46 -7.16
C LYS A 540 6.55 32.85 -5.78
N LYS A 541 5.83 32.57 -4.68
CA LYS A 541 6.27 32.94 -3.33
C LYS A 541 7.34 31.98 -2.83
N ARG A 542 8.58 32.39 -3.06
CA ARG A 542 9.80 31.74 -2.61
C ARG A 542 10.20 32.31 -1.24
N THR A 543 10.32 31.45 -0.24
CA THR A 543 11.38 31.56 0.78
C THR A 543 12.52 30.66 0.30
N VAL A 544 13.74 31.19 0.31
CA VAL A 544 14.91 30.70 -0.45
C VAL A 544 15.15 29.20 -0.25
N PRO A 545 15.13 28.36 -1.31
CA PRO A 545 15.55 26.97 -1.21
C PRO A 545 17.08 26.94 -1.09
N GLN A 546 17.62 25.94 -0.41
CA GLN A 546 19.03 25.56 -0.58
C GLN A 546 19.24 25.28 -2.08
N THR A 547 19.86 26.22 -2.79
CA THR A 547 20.11 26.12 -4.22
C THR A 547 21.38 25.34 -4.49
N CYS A 548 21.36 24.46 -5.48
CA CYS A 548 22.56 23.80 -5.97
C CYS A 548 23.63 24.83 -6.34
N PRO A 549 24.87 24.70 -5.84
CA PRO A 549 26.00 25.47 -6.30
C PRO A 549 26.12 25.32 -7.82
N ASP A 550 26.41 26.42 -8.51
CA ASP A 550 26.53 26.37 -9.97
C ASP A 550 27.63 25.38 -10.40
N ASP A 551 28.70 25.23 -9.61
CA ASP A 551 29.78 24.25 -9.80
C ASP A 551 29.25 22.82 -9.85
N CYS A 552 28.33 22.48 -8.96
CA CYS A 552 27.67 21.18 -8.90
C CYS A 552 26.75 20.94 -10.11
N LEU A 553 26.12 21.98 -10.65
CA LEU A 553 25.33 21.88 -11.90
C LEU A 553 26.19 21.71 -13.16
N THR A 554 27.46 22.07 -13.12
CA THR A 554 28.40 21.79 -14.22
C THR A 554 28.85 20.34 -14.28
N LEU A 555 28.62 19.55 -13.21
CA LEU A 555 28.95 18.14 -13.19
C LEU A 555 28.08 17.35 -14.17
N LYS A 556 28.62 16.21 -14.62
CA LYS A 556 27.92 15.32 -15.54
C LYS A 556 26.68 14.76 -14.84
N VAL A 557 25.56 14.73 -15.57
CA VAL A 557 24.34 14.03 -15.15
C VAL A 557 24.68 12.56 -14.91
N GLU A 558 24.51 12.11 -13.68
CA GLU A 558 24.74 10.71 -13.29
C GLU A 558 23.49 9.87 -13.50
N ARG A 559 22.30 10.42 -13.23
CA ARG A 559 21.04 9.69 -13.34
C ARG A 559 19.96 10.53 -14.00
N PHE A 560 19.08 9.84 -14.71
CA PHE A 560 17.87 10.39 -15.30
C PHE A 560 16.69 9.79 -14.54
N VAL A 561 15.98 10.61 -13.78
CA VAL A 561 14.85 10.16 -12.97
C VAL A 561 13.56 10.57 -13.67
N PRO A 562 12.78 9.62 -14.20
CA PRO A 562 11.46 9.94 -14.70
C PRO A 562 10.56 10.29 -13.52
N THR A 563 10.02 11.51 -13.51
CA THR A 563 8.99 11.96 -12.58
C THR A 563 7.68 12.20 -13.33
N GLN A 564 6.58 12.34 -12.59
CA GLN A 564 5.28 12.70 -13.19
C GLN A 564 5.30 14.10 -13.84
N SER A 565 6.26 14.95 -13.47
CA SER A 565 6.43 16.30 -14.02
C SER A 565 7.46 16.36 -15.17
N GLY A 566 8.09 15.24 -15.52
CA GLY A 566 9.14 15.18 -16.54
C GLY A 566 10.39 14.41 -16.09
N VAL A 567 11.35 14.26 -17.00
CA VAL A 567 12.65 13.66 -16.67
C VAL A 567 13.52 14.68 -15.96
N VAL A 568 14.13 14.26 -14.87
CA VAL A 568 14.95 15.10 -13.99
C VAL A 568 16.38 14.62 -14.07
N HIS A 569 17.30 15.56 -14.18
CA HIS A 569 18.72 15.28 -14.36
C HIS A 569 19.44 15.36 -13.02
N GLU A 570 19.70 14.21 -12.42
CA GLU A 570 20.46 14.10 -11.17
C GLU A 570 21.96 14.16 -11.43
N ARG A 571 22.64 15.00 -10.65
CA ARG A 571 24.10 15.10 -10.54
C ARG A 571 24.46 14.77 -9.11
N VAL A 572 25.49 13.96 -8.93
CA VAL A 572 25.99 13.65 -7.58
C VAL A 572 27.18 14.54 -7.31
N CYS A 573 27.07 15.36 -6.28
CA CYS A 573 28.06 16.37 -5.92
C CYS A 573 28.70 16.01 -4.59
N PRO A 574 30.02 16.04 -4.50
CA PRO A 574 30.69 15.84 -3.22
C PRO A 574 30.47 17.07 -2.31
N MET A 575 30.41 16.86 -0.99
CA MET A 575 30.10 17.91 0.01
C MET A 575 31.08 19.07 0.01
N ASP A 576 32.31 18.84 -0.42
CA ASP A 576 33.36 19.85 -0.54
C ASP A 576 32.98 20.97 -1.52
N VAL A 577 32.09 20.71 -2.47
CA VAL A 577 31.53 21.72 -3.40
C VAL A 577 30.60 22.71 -2.68
N PHE A 578 30.05 22.35 -1.51
CA PHE A 578 29.11 23.20 -0.75
C PHE A 578 29.78 24.06 0.33
N LEU A 579 30.99 23.71 0.78
CA LEU A 579 31.71 24.42 1.83
C LEU A 579 32.09 25.88 1.47
N PRO A 580 32.50 26.23 0.23
CA PRO A 580 32.86 27.60 -0.12
C PRO A 580 31.66 28.58 -0.11
N ALA A 581 30.44 28.07 -0.31
CA ALA A 581 29.23 28.90 -0.36
C ALA A 581 28.74 29.34 1.03
N LEU A 582 29.05 28.56 2.08
CA LEU A 582 28.65 28.86 3.46
C LEU A 582 29.58 29.86 4.16
N GLU A 583 30.84 29.98 3.72
CA GLU A 583 31.82 30.93 4.29
C GLU A 583 31.60 32.39 3.84
N GLY A 584 30.76 32.62 2.82
CA GLY A 584 30.42 33.96 2.32
C GLY A 584 29.40 34.74 3.16
N GLY A 585 28.72 34.10 4.11
CA GLY A 585 27.78 34.72 5.05
C GLY A 585 28.40 34.80 6.44
N ARG A 586 28.76 36.01 6.89
CA ARG A 586 29.40 36.25 8.21
C ARG A 586 28.64 35.56 9.36
N GLY A 587 29.19 34.45 9.83
CA GLY A 587 28.88 33.81 11.10
C GLY A 587 29.80 32.62 11.29
N ARG A 588 30.79 32.73 12.19
CA ARG A 588 31.66 31.61 12.59
C ARG A 588 30.78 30.46 13.12
N ALA A 589 30.59 29.43 12.31
CA ALA A 589 30.17 28.13 12.81
C ALA A 589 31.40 27.43 13.38
N VAL A 590 31.39 27.24 14.70
CA VAL A 590 32.24 26.31 15.41
C VAL A 590 31.86 24.92 14.91
N LEU A 591 32.71 24.31 14.08
CA LEU A 591 32.68 22.86 13.86
C LEU A 591 32.96 22.21 15.22
N MET A 592 31.93 21.61 15.82
CA MET A 592 32.11 20.63 16.88
C MET A 592 32.73 19.37 16.28
N ALA A 593 34.04 19.40 16.09
CA ALA A 593 34.85 18.22 16.31
C ALA A 593 35.07 18.16 17.84
N GLN A 594 34.40 17.24 18.52
CA GLN A 594 34.84 16.82 19.85
C GLN A 594 36.15 16.07 19.67
N ASP A 595 37.26 16.81 19.66
CA ASP A 595 38.54 16.30 20.18
C ASP A 595 38.38 16.15 21.70
N GLU A 596 37.71 15.09 22.15
CA GLU A 596 38.00 14.54 23.47
C GLU A 596 39.14 13.55 23.30
N GLU A 597 40.37 14.03 23.50
CA GLU A 597 41.47 13.16 23.91
C GLU A 597 41.04 12.43 25.18
N VAL A 598 40.54 11.20 25.04
CA VAL A 598 40.35 10.30 26.18
C VAL A 598 41.73 10.07 26.79
N PRO A 599 41.97 10.44 28.07
CA PRO A 599 43.27 10.22 28.67
C PRO A 599 43.58 8.72 28.64
N LEU A 600 44.76 8.35 28.15
CA LEU A 600 45.24 6.97 28.08
C LEU A 600 45.13 6.24 29.45
N GLN A 601 45.05 6.99 30.56
CA GLN A 601 44.79 6.46 31.91
C GLN A 601 43.40 5.82 32.09
N SER A 602 42.37 6.26 31.38
CA SER A 602 41.01 5.69 31.48
C SER A 602 40.91 4.32 30.79
N LEU A 603 41.69 4.11 29.72
CA LEU A 603 41.80 2.82 29.02
C LEU A 603 42.57 1.77 29.85
N VAL A 604 43.58 2.19 30.61
CA VAL A 604 44.33 1.30 31.52
C VAL A 604 43.48 0.82 32.70
N GLN A 605 42.51 1.61 33.16
CA GLN A 605 41.59 1.21 34.25
C GLN A 605 40.48 0.25 33.81
N LEU A 606 40.10 0.25 32.52
CA LEU A 606 39.08 -0.66 31.96
C LEU A 606 39.65 -2.04 31.60
N TYR A 607 40.96 -2.15 31.41
CA TYR A 607 41.63 -3.39 30.99
C TYR A 607 41.43 -4.57 31.97
N PRO A 608 41.53 -4.41 33.31
CA PRO A 608 41.28 -5.50 34.26
C PRO A 608 39.82 -5.97 34.24
N PHE A 609 38.88 -5.05 34.01
CA PHE A 609 37.45 -5.34 33.97
C PHE A 609 37.06 -6.12 32.72
N MET A 610 37.60 -5.72 31.57
CA MET A 610 37.46 -6.45 30.30
C MET A 610 38.08 -7.85 30.39
N LEU A 611 39.25 -7.99 31.02
CA LEU A 611 39.88 -9.30 31.27
C LEU A 611 39.05 -10.19 32.21
N ALA A 612 38.42 -9.62 33.23
CA ALA A 612 37.57 -10.36 34.16
C ALA A 612 36.26 -10.85 33.49
N VAL A 613 35.63 -9.99 32.68
CA VAL A 613 34.44 -10.37 31.88
C VAL A 613 34.82 -11.45 30.87
N PHE A 614 35.97 -11.29 30.19
CA PHE A 614 36.48 -12.27 29.24
C PHE A 614 36.77 -13.63 29.90
N ALA A 615 37.47 -13.64 31.04
CA ALA A 615 37.75 -14.86 31.80
C ALA A 615 36.46 -15.54 32.27
N THR A 616 35.44 -14.77 32.65
CA THR A 616 34.14 -15.30 33.07
C THR A 616 33.38 -15.94 31.90
N VAL A 617 33.41 -15.32 30.72
CA VAL A 617 32.79 -15.86 29.50
C VAL A 617 33.51 -17.12 29.03
N VAL A 618 34.85 -17.11 29.03
CA VAL A 618 35.66 -18.28 28.65
C VAL A 618 35.45 -19.43 29.63
N MET A 619 35.43 -19.19 30.93
CA MET A 619 35.12 -20.22 31.93
C MET A 619 33.71 -20.79 31.75
N ARG A 620 32.69 -19.94 31.50
CA ARG A 620 31.32 -20.40 31.22
C ARG A 620 31.21 -21.23 29.94
N LEU A 621 32.00 -20.92 28.92
CA LEU A 621 32.07 -21.70 27.67
C LEU A 621 32.85 -23.01 27.87
N PHE A 622 33.88 -23.00 28.71
CA PHE A 622 34.68 -24.18 29.08
C PHE A 622 33.84 -25.22 29.82
N PHE A 623 33.05 -24.80 30.81
CA PHE A 623 32.12 -25.68 31.53
C PHE A 623 30.94 -26.19 30.68
N ARG A 624 30.70 -25.60 29.51
CA ARG A 624 29.64 -26.02 28.58
C ARG A 624 30.13 -26.89 27.42
N GLY A 625 31.40 -27.29 27.41
CA GLY A 625 31.94 -28.25 26.42
C GLY A 625 31.95 -27.76 24.97
N ARG A 626 31.89 -26.44 24.73
CA ARG A 626 31.86 -25.83 23.37
C ARG A 626 33.11 -24.98 23.08
N VAL A 627 34.28 -25.46 23.46
CA VAL A 627 35.51 -24.65 23.44
C VAL A 627 36.15 -24.61 22.05
N GLU A 628 36.16 -25.72 21.31
CA GLU A 628 37.05 -25.83 20.14
C GLU A 628 36.60 -25.01 18.92
N SER A 629 35.30 -24.91 18.63
CA SER A 629 34.82 -24.18 17.44
C SER A 629 34.75 -22.66 17.65
N HIS A 630 34.46 -22.20 18.87
CA HIS A 630 34.34 -20.77 19.14
C HIS A 630 35.70 -20.10 19.37
N LEU A 631 36.70 -20.81 19.92
CA LEU A 631 38.03 -20.25 20.11
C LEU A 631 38.74 -20.04 18.76
N ALA A 632 38.57 -20.95 17.80
CA ALA A 632 39.14 -20.82 16.46
C ALA A 632 38.59 -19.60 15.70
N ASN A 633 37.27 -19.38 15.78
CA ASN A 633 36.62 -18.23 15.14
C ASN A 633 37.01 -16.90 15.81
N LEU A 634 37.21 -16.90 17.13
CA LEU A 634 37.63 -15.71 17.86
C LEU A 634 39.09 -15.35 17.57
N VAL A 635 39.99 -16.34 17.51
CA VAL A 635 41.40 -16.13 17.14
C VAL A 635 41.50 -15.61 15.69
N SER A 636 40.70 -16.16 14.78
CA SER A 636 40.61 -15.68 13.39
C SER A 636 40.11 -14.24 13.31
N PHE A 637 39.08 -13.88 14.10
CA PHE A 637 38.55 -12.51 14.16
C PHE A 637 39.59 -11.52 14.70
N VAL A 638 40.28 -11.85 15.79
CA VAL A 638 41.32 -10.99 16.38
C VAL A 638 42.51 -10.85 15.45
N GLN A 639 42.98 -11.94 14.81
CA GLN A 639 44.05 -11.86 13.82
C GLN A 639 43.66 -11.01 12.61
N THR A 640 42.41 -11.09 12.17
CA THR A 640 41.90 -10.28 11.04
C THR A 640 41.86 -8.80 11.41
N GLN A 641 41.43 -8.45 12.62
CA GLN A 641 41.39 -7.04 13.08
C GLN A 641 42.80 -6.48 13.33
N VAL A 642 43.68 -7.26 13.94
CA VAL A 642 45.09 -6.86 14.16
C VAL A 642 45.85 -6.70 12.84
N SER A 643 45.49 -7.45 11.78
CA SER A 643 46.12 -7.29 10.46
C SER A 643 45.68 -6.04 9.69
N LYS A 644 44.50 -5.48 10.02
CA LYS A 644 43.92 -4.32 9.33
C LYS A 644 44.38 -2.99 9.92
N ASP A 645 44.93 -3.00 11.13
CA ASP A 645 45.31 -1.77 11.83
C ASP A 645 46.76 -1.84 12.33
N LYS A 646 47.70 -1.42 11.48
CA LYS A 646 49.15 -1.47 11.76
C LYS A 646 49.57 -0.59 12.94
N ASN A 647 48.70 0.29 13.43
CA ASN A 647 48.98 1.17 14.56
C ASN A 647 48.55 0.60 15.92
N LEU A 648 47.90 -0.57 15.96
CA LEU A 648 47.50 -1.23 17.22
C LEU A 648 48.55 -2.22 17.77
N VAL A 649 49.64 -2.44 17.04
CA VAL A 649 50.70 -3.42 17.40
C VAL A 649 51.87 -2.77 18.18
N ASN A 650 51.97 -1.44 18.18
CA ASN A 650 52.85 -0.68 19.09
C ASN A 650 52.05 -0.22 20.31
#